data_AF-A0A651G8F5-F1
#
_entry.id   AF-A0A651G8F5-F1
#
_cell.length_a   1.000
_cell.length_b   1.000
_cell.length_c   1.000
_cell.angle_alpha   90.00
_cell.angle_beta   90.00
_cell.angle_gamma   90.00
#
_symmetry.space_group_name_H-M   'P 1'
#
loop_
_entity.id
_entity.type
_entity.pdbx_description
1 polymer ?
#
loop_
_entity_poly.entity_id
_entity_poly.type
_entity_poly.pdbx_seq_one_letter_code
_entity_poly.pdbx_strand_id
1 'polypeptide(L)'
;PAVADRLTVAHIQGRERPVQIQRLQRDGEDVARAWFIATIDDTDEGDVPVRYSGGSIEPGISMEESGDFYVIDNGVYQFRLRRSQDFAEPIPFDQVPHWFGGARTHGHDAWDGRAWFEGTAPVSGVSVEIVEQGPVFIDAAITYHFVAEEDGTTQALPLDMGKQVYHWEPNTPPRETVPKLDHSYELRLRFMMGHPLVEANERFHLPQDPDAGDFGVHQHWMAWGDPEGAPDLPWFDENDGIVVDTITWVRWFLYDRFGGNVDQNWVAAEPRDDQRGRPFALLRPRWNQGGGGAQDFVMTSGGSRPFNIEHFAGDRRHRSSLRRRGEYRNADEALRQEVDALLEQALDEDLPTRERFAAAKQAEELLGRDSLRMPAENYDASNPAVAVLATFASKWVGPYPATIATYAHDRNRGSARFPLRDGERSGMHYGQRSFTLGIGERQHFNDLNAVVRRFTDWTLQAVTNKYITQWERDPSLAGPNVYVTRERIEELRAAYETGEGQIYEIIRDDMQRLRELQAQRDELEPRVQAARAASRNSDASEEDREAAKEKHDELRSELREIEEELDSTDMQILRLITEGFQRNVGLQDATLWLSRRYQDDFLNPTSRAVRNVKNFAEADLFSGGEPIGGGRHAALGYISTDLDAWPGWHQGWSPGNPNFHTDKYMGAIYIGGALRDHPHSDEWLQFGWENFLEDVDKVLFAPDGVGYECPGYAGYAMRLQLGLARIFLNAGFGNPVAENPLFKKSGIWHRKLITPKNHRIGMRHAAPIGDTHRWNSGLNHGFGALAAFHAESDPKFASEMQGTWHMLLEEGGLRIRNRLRTELLDTDPSIEPMDPMDMDWSSDVFHGFGAIMRNHFGSERESFMAMKAGPTRGHYHNDELAYHFYSSGQPISLHYHTSYTPRADHAALHNSMTFGNEGHVRHNDRNENVAAMEQLFSTAWPGAFVTTDGIDVVVAERRGNSVTMSPVDPYDYEFQRRYPSRNVDAIVHRRYLAMVKHDKDSAMHDYLVIRDETVSSIPQAVNIHLLASESTVDGNLITARGQHDMDMAVFVAEATDLQIDNSRSYWYGDSWMKHPGEEYTIRVGESITEWEGRMQQLMAEHGVDSLPLPGWSPRWGQDHPDHAAWHELREATDGKAMIPPPGWSETWLYGEYQHWLRLNTAPGTPVLWVLYPYKKGEEQPSFESLADGTGVRVSLGDEVQEIYLATDPAEGVAGQAVIRR
;
A
#
# COMPACT_ATOMS: atom_id res chain seq x y z
N PRO A 1 -32.53 -22.83 26.88
CA PRO A 1 -33.76 -22.74 26.04
C PRO A 1 -35.04 -22.36 26.81
N ALA A 2 -35.52 -23.16 27.79
CA ALA A 2 -36.83 -22.94 28.43
C ALA A 2 -36.98 -21.64 29.24
N VAL A 3 -35.87 -21.04 29.70
CA VAL A 3 -35.87 -19.72 30.37
C VAL A 3 -35.93 -18.57 29.36
N ALA A 4 -35.36 -18.76 28.17
CA ALA A 4 -35.26 -17.72 27.15
C ALA A 4 -36.64 -17.29 26.65
N ASP A 5 -37.55 -18.23 26.41
CA ASP A 5 -38.92 -17.95 25.93
C ASP A 5 -39.76 -17.09 26.91
N ARG A 6 -39.29 -16.88 28.14
CA ARG A 6 -39.94 -16.02 29.15
C ARG A 6 -39.36 -14.61 29.21
N LEU A 7 -38.28 -14.33 28.46
CA LEU A 7 -37.62 -13.03 28.44
C LEU A 7 -38.24 -12.19 27.34
N THR A 8 -39.09 -11.25 27.70
CA THR A 8 -39.76 -10.35 26.75
C THR A 8 -39.40 -8.88 26.97
N VAL A 9 -38.77 -8.55 28.11
CA VAL A 9 -38.36 -7.19 28.48
C VAL A 9 -36.93 -7.16 29.03
N ALA A 10 -36.11 -6.25 28.51
CA ALA A 10 -34.80 -5.90 29.04
C ALA A 10 -34.87 -4.53 29.76
N HIS A 11 -34.32 -4.47 30.96
CA HIS A 11 -34.22 -3.26 31.79
C HIS A 11 -32.78 -2.76 31.76
N ILE A 12 -32.57 -1.56 31.24
CA ILE A 12 -31.26 -0.93 31.11
C ILE A 12 -31.36 0.56 31.47
N GLN A 13 -30.55 1.02 32.43
CA GLN A 13 -30.60 2.40 32.95
C GLN A 13 -32.04 2.89 33.28
N GLY A 14 -32.89 1.99 33.80
CA GLY A 14 -34.30 2.30 34.12
C GLY A 14 -35.26 2.37 32.93
N ARG A 15 -34.79 2.12 31.71
CA ARG A 15 -35.60 2.04 30.48
C ARG A 15 -35.97 0.59 30.20
N GLU A 16 -37.24 0.34 29.87
CA GLU A 16 -37.71 -0.98 29.41
C GLU A 16 -37.58 -1.07 27.89
N ARG A 17 -37.06 -2.20 27.39
CA ARG A 17 -36.87 -2.47 25.96
C ARG A 17 -37.45 -3.84 25.59
N PRO A 18 -38.14 -3.96 24.43
CA PRO A 18 -38.61 -5.25 23.96
C PRO A 18 -37.43 -6.20 23.70
N VAL A 19 -37.65 -7.47 24.01
CA VAL A 19 -36.71 -8.55 23.74
C VAL A 19 -37.30 -9.51 22.72
N GLN A 20 -36.49 -9.87 21.73
CA GLN A 20 -36.79 -10.94 20.77
C GLN A 20 -35.81 -12.09 20.97
N ILE A 21 -36.34 -13.31 21.08
CA ILE A 21 -35.51 -14.52 21.23
C ILE A 21 -35.36 -15.21 19.89
N GLN A 22 -34.13 -15.27 19.40
CA GLN A 22 -33.75 -16.04 18.23
C GLN A 22 -33.16 -17.38 18.67
N ARG A 23 -33.62 -18.48 18.08
CA ARG A 23 -33.06 -19.82 18.32
C ARG A 23 -31.99 -20.13 17.28
N LEU A 24 -30.85 -20.62 17.74
CA LEU A 24 -29.70 -20.91 16.90
C LEU A 24 -29.12 -22.28 17.28
N GLN A 25 -28.39 -22.88 16.34
CA GLN A 25 -27.51 -24.02 16.61
C GLN A 25 -26.08 -23.50 16.75
N ARG A 26 -25.37 -23.93 17.80
CA ARG A 26 -23.94 -23.68 17.97
C ARG A 26 -23.28 -25.00 18.36
N ASP A 27 -22.37 -25.50 17.52
CA ASP A 27 -21.64 -26.75 17.77
C ASP A 27 -22.58 -27.96 18.03
N GLY A 28 -23.77 -27.94 17.40
CA GLY A 28 -24.82 -28.95 17.60
C GLY A 28 -25.67 -28.76 18.86
N GLU A 29 -25.48 -27.67 19.61
CA GLU A 29 -26.28 -27.31 20.78
C GLU A 29 -27.33 -26.24 20.46
N ASP A 30 -28.53 -26.40 21.04
CA ASP A 30 -29.60 -25.40 21.02
C ASP A 30 -29.24 -24.20 21.90
N VAL A 31 -28.83 -23.10 21.27
CA VAL A 31 -28.60 -21.82 21.96
C VAL A 31 -29.71 -20.83 21.63
N ALA A 32 -30.02 -19.95 22.60
CA ALA A 32 -30.99 -18.88 22.43
C ALA A 32 -30.28 -17.54 22.54
N ARG A 33 -30.51 -16.65 21.58
CA ARG A 33 -29.99 -15.28 21.57
C ARG A 33 -31.12 -14.31 21.88
N ALA A 34 -30.90 -13.45 22.87
CA ALA A 34 -31.79 -12.33 23.17
C ALA A 34 -31.34 -11.09 22.41
N TRP A 35 -32.25 -10.53 21.60
CA TRP A 35 -32.08 -9.28 20.88
C TRP A 35 -32.87 -8.19 21.57
N PHE A 36 -32.27 -7.02 21.74
CA PHE A 36 -32.92 -5.78 22.15
C PHE A 36 -32.05 -4.62 21.69
N ILE A 37 -32.63 -3.43 21.55
CA ILE A 37 -31.90 -2.20 21.20
C ILE A 37 -32.01 -1.23 22.37
N ALA A 38 -30.88 -0.65 22.75
CA ALA A 38 -30.79 0.31 23.83
C ALA A 38 -29.83 1.45 23.48
N THR A 39 -30.19 2.66 23.92
CA THR A 39 -29.30 3.83 23.96
C THR A 39 -28.77 3.95 25.37
N ILE A 40 -27.45 4.02 25.51
CA ILE A 40 -26.72 4.15 26.77
C ILE A 40 -26.30 5.60 26.92
N ASP A 41 -26.51 6.17 28.10
CA ASP A 41 -26.12 7.55 28.39
C ASP A 41 -24.58 7.66 28.57
N ASP A 42 -23.95 8.62 27.88
CA ASP A 42 -22.48 8.73 27.65
C ASP A 42 -21.63 9.00 28.91
N THR A 43 -22.26 9.18 30.08
CA THR A 43 -21.61 9.50 31.36
C THR A 43 -21.16 8.27 32.14
N ASP A 44 -21.62 7.07 31.76
CA ASP A 44 -21.34 5.84 32.48
C ASP A 44 -20.11 5.14 31.88
N GLU A 45 -18.91 5.59 32.25
CA GLU A 45 -17.67 4.84 32.00
C GLU A 45 -17.69 3.56 32.88
N GLY A 46 -18.36 2.50 32.42
CA GLY A 46 -18.43 1.22 33.14
C GLY A 46 -19.38 0.18 32.53
N ASP A 47 -19.44 -0.99 33.15
CA ASP A 47 -20.39 -2.05 32.78
C ASP A 47 -21.83 -1.59 33.05
N VAL A 48 -22.67 -1.57 32.02
CA VAL A 48 -24.10 -1.23 32.16
C VAL A 48 -24.90 -2.52 32.42
N PRO A 49 -25.46 -2.71 33.62
CA PRO A 49 -26.17 -3.94 33.93
C PRO A 49 -27.50 -4.02 33.15
N VAL A 50 -27.73 -5.16 32.50
CA VAL A 50 -29.00 -5.48 31.84
C VAL A 50 -29.73 -6.54 32.67
N ARG A 51 -30.98 -6.26 33.05
CA ARG A 51 -31.84 -7.23 33.75
C ARG A 51 -32.97 -7.66 32.83
N TYR A 52 -33.21 -8.96 32.72
CA TYR A 52 -34.30 -9.49 31.90
C TYR A 52 -35.50 -9.89 32.75
N SER A 53 -36.70 -9.70 32.22
CA SER A 53 -37.96 -10.09 32.87
C SER A 53 -38.99 -10.55 31.83
N GLY A 54 -40.05 -11.21 32.32
CA GLY A 54 -41.25 -11.49 31.53
C GLY A 54 -42.31 -10.40 31.72
N GLY A 55 -43.05 -10.08 30.66
CA GLY A 55 -44.05 -9.02 30.64
C GLY A 55 -44.58 -8.76 29.22
N SER A 56 -45.48 -7.79 29.09
CA SER A 56 -45.93 -7.27 27.80
C SER A 56 -45.38 -5.86 27.63
N ILE A 57 -44.68 -5.62 26.52
CA ILE A 57 -44.19 -4.31 26.11
C ILE A 57 -44.58 -4.10 24.64
N GLU A 58 -44.84 -2.85 24.27
CA GLU A 58 -45.17 -2.51 22.89
C GLU A 58 -44.00 -2.89 21.96
N PRO A 59 -44.26 -3.57 20.84
CA PRO A 59 -43.20 -3.94 19.91
C PRO A 59 -42.61 -2.68 19.26
N GLY A 60 -41.29 -2.65 19.06
CA GLY A 60 -40.61 -1.53 18.39
C GLY A 60 -40.71 -1.58 16.86
N ILE A 61 -41.28 -2.65 16.31
CA ILE A 61 -41.48 -2.85 14.88
C ILE A 61 -42.81 -3.57 14.66
N SER A 62 -43.53 -3.18 13.61
CA SER A 62 -44.81 -3.76 13.23
C SER A 62 -44.84 -4.07 11.73
N MET A 63 -45.71 -5.01 11.35
CA MET A 63 -45.95 -5.38 9.97
C MET A 63 -47.45 -5.55 9.76
N GLU A 64 -47.99 -4.90 8.75
CA GLU A 64 -49.38 -5.05 8.32
C GLU A 64 -49.46 -5.43 6.84
N GLU A 65 -50.52 -6.12 6.46
CA GLU A 65 -50.80 -6.41 5.05
C GLU A 65 -51.64 -5.29 4.45
N SER A 66 -51.18 -4.70 3.36
CA SER A 66 -51.86 -3.61 2.65
C SER A 66 -51.75 -3.80 1.13
N GLY A 67 -52.86 -4.19 0.50
CA GLY A 67 -52.89 -4.46 -0.94
C GLY A 67 -51.91 -5.57 -1.31
N ASP A 68 -50.97 -5.29 -2.21
CA ASP A 68 -49.95 -6.26 -2.66
C ASP A 68 -48.68 -6.25 -1.79
N PHE A 69 -48.71 -5.58 -0.64
CA PHE A 69 -47.52 -5.35 0.18
C PHE A 69 -47.68 -5.81 1.64
N TYR A 70 -46.58 -6.23 2.23
CA TYR A 70 -46.33 -6.08 3.67
C TYR A 70 -45.78 -4.67 3.90
N VAL A 71 -46.48 -3.87 4.69
CA VAL A 71 -46.01 -2.56 5.14
C VAL A 71 -45.35 -2.74 6.50
N ILE A 72 -44.03 -2.54 6.54
CA ILE A 72 -43.21 -2.70 7.74
C ILE A 72 -42.92 -1.31 8.30
N ASP A 73 -43.31 -1.06 9.53
CA ASP A 73 -43.03 0.18 10.26
C ASP A 73 -42.13 -0.11 11.45
N ASN A 74 -40.92 0.46 11.46
CA ASN A 74 -39.94 0.26 12.51
C ASN A 74 -39.76 1.49 13.43
N GLY A 75 -40.63 2.50 13.30
CA GLY A 75 -40.55 3.76 14.03
C GLY A 75 -39.59 4.81 13.44
N VAL A 76 -38.78 4.47 12.43
CA VAL A 76 -37.89 5.39 11.70
C VAL A 76 -38.30 5.53 10.24
N TYR A 77 -38.78 4.43 9.64
CA TYR A 77 -39.31 4.41 8.28
C TYR A 77 -40.50 3.45 8.16
N GLN A 78 -41.23 3.59 7.06
CA GLN A 78 -42.18 2.62 6.56
C GLN A 78 -41.70 2.06 5.23
N PHE A 79 -41.82 0.75 5.05
CA PHE A 79 -41.29 0.02 3.90
C PHE A 79 -42.36 -0.88 3.28
N ARG A 80 -42.54 -0.80 1.96
CA ARG A 80 -43.42 -1.69 1.18
C ARG A 80 -42.61 -2.87 0.64
N LEU A 81 -42.78 -4.03 1.25
CA LEU A 81 -42.27 -5.30 0.75
C LEU A 81 -43.37 -6.00 -0.06
N ARG A 82 -43.12 -6.34 -1.33
CA ARG A 82 -44.10 -7.08 -2.15
C ARG A 82 -44.48 -8.41 -1.48
N ARG A 83 -45.74 -8.83 -1.56
CA ARG A 83 -46.19 -10.17 -1.17
C ARG A 83 -45.95 -11.17 -2.31
N SER A 84 -46.06 -12.47 -1.99
CA SER A 84 -45.99 -13.54 -2.98
C SER A 84 -46.99 -13.34 -4.12
N GLN A 85 -46.58 -13.66 -5.34
CA GLN A 85 -47.39 -13.55 -6.53
C GLN A 85 -47.06 -14.68 -7.51
N ASP A 86 -48.05 -15.44 -7.93
CA ASP A 86 -47.94 -16.41 -9.01
C ASP A 86 -48.41 -15.78 -10.33
N PHE A 87 -47.74 -16.10 -11.43
CA PHE A 87 -48.15 -15.68 -12.76
C PHE A 87 -48.86 -16.82 -13.49
N ALA A 88 -50.00 -16.52 -14.11
CA ALA A 88 -50.78 -17.52 -14.84
C ALA A 88 -49.99 -18.13 -16.02
N GLU A 89 -49.12 -17.32 -16.63
CA GLU A 89 -48.10 -17.72 -17.60
C GLU A 89 -46.78 -17.05 -17.21
N PRO A 90 -45.62 -17.68 -17.47
CA PRO A 90 -44.34 -17.02 -17.21
C PRO A 90 -44.22 -15.70 -17.97
N ILE A 91 -43.80 -14.64 -17.27
CA ILE A 91 -43.62 -13.31 -17.85
C ILE A 91 -42.13 -12.93 -17.88
N PRO A 92 -41.69 -12.07 -18.82
CA PRO A 92 -40.32 -11.56 -18.84
C PRO A 92 -39.93 -10.85 -17.53
N PHE A 93 -38.65 -10.98 -17.12
CA PHE A 93 -38.15 -10.46 -15.84
C PHE A 93 -38.38 -8.95 -15.66
N ASP A 94 -38.26 -8.16 -16.72
CA ASP A 94 -38.54 -6.72 -16.74
C ASP A 94 -40.01 -6.34 -16.51
N GLN A 95 -40.94 -7.29 -16.64
CA GLN A 95 -42.37 -7.13 -16.32
C GLN A 95 -42.73 -7.63 -14.92
N VAL A 96 -41.80 -8.30 -14.23
CA VAL A 96 -42.02 -8.80 -12.88
C VAL A 96 -41.92 -7.63 -11.89
N PRO A 97 -42.88 -7.48 -10.96
CA PRO A 97 -42.77 -6.49 -9.91
C PRO A 97 -41.51 -6.67 -9.06
N HIS A 98 -40.82 -5.57 -8.81
CA HIS A 98 -39.68 -5.56 -7.90
C HIS A 98 -40.14 -5.78 -6.44
N TRP A 99 -39.31 -6.47 -5.65
CA TRP A 99 -39.62 -6.79 -4.23
C TRP A 99 -39.75 -5.53 -3.37
N PHE A 100 -38.99 -4.49 -3.71
CA PHE A 100 -39.07 -3.16 -3.12
C PHE A 100 -40.20 -2.35 -3.79
N GLY A 101 -41.30 -2.15 -3.06
CA GLY A 101 -42.45 -1.36 -3.50
C GLY A 101 -42.39 0.12 -3.13
N GLY A 102 -41.29 0.56 -2.51
CA GLY A 102 -41.05 1.91 -2.02
C GLY A 102 -40.90 2.00 -0.50
N ALA A 103 -40.34 3.11 -0.03
CA ALA A 103 -40.22 3.42 1.39
C ALA A 103 -40.41 4.92 1.65
N ARG A 104 -40.68 5.27 2.91
CA ARG A 104 -40.77 6.66 3.38
C ARG A 104 -40.29 6.78 4.81
N THR A 105 -39.80 7.95 5.20
CA THR A 105 -39.49 8.25 6.59
C THR A 105 -40.76 8.17 7.43
N HIS A 106 -40.66 7.68 8.67
CA HIS A 106 -41.82 7.52 9.54
C HIS A 106 -42.52 8.87 9.74
N GLY A 107 -43.85 8.88 9.58
CA GLY A 107 -44.66 10.10 9.64
C GLY A 107 -44.66 10.98 8.39
N HIS A 108 -43.89 10.68 7.34
CA HIS A 108 -43.98 11.36 6.06
C HIS A 108 -45.09 10.76 5.17
N ASP A 109 -45.73 11.59 4.36
CA ASP A 109 -46.88 11.16 3.54
C ASP A 109 -46.46 10.51 2.21
N ALA A 110 -45.40 11.02 1.56
CA ALA A 110 -44.97 10.58 0.23
C ALA A 110 -44.13 9.30 0.29
N TRP A 111 -44.41 8.35 -0.60
CA TRP A 111 -43.55 7.19 -0.86
C TRP A 111 -42.43 7.57 -1.82
N ASP A 112 -41.28 6.90 -1.75
CA ASP A 112 -40.22 7.02 -2.75
C ASP A 112 -39.49 5.68 -2.95
N GLY A 113 -38.52 5.61 -3.87
CA GLY A 113 -37.77 4.39 -4.16
C GLY A 113 -38.46 3.53 -5.22
N ARG A 114 -38.60 4.06 -6.43
CA ARG A 114 -39.15 3.34 -7.59
C ARG A 114 -38.14 2.32 -8.07
N ALA A 115 -38.50 1.05 -8.10
CA ALA A 115 -37.58 -0.03 -8.47
C ALA A 115 -38.17 -0.96 -9.53
N TRP A 116 -37.32 -1.42 -10.44
CA TRP A 116 -37.70 -2.30 -11.55
C TRP A 116 -36.52 -3.17 -12.00
N PHE A 117 -36.83 -4.28 -12.67
CA PHE A 117 -35.85 -5.15 -13.30
C PHE A 117 -35.66 -4.81 -14.78
N GLU A 118 -34.50 -5.16 -15.31
CA GLU A 118 -34.24 -5.26 -16.74
C GLU A 118 -33.73 -6.67 -17.05
N GLY A 119 -34.32 -7.29 -18.06
CA GLY A 119 -34.00 -8.64 -18.49
C GLY A 119 -35.22 -9.38 -19.03
N THR A 120 -34.97 -10.35 -19.89
CA THR A 120 -36.01 -11.07 -20.63
C THR A 120 -36.27 -12.48 -20.09
N ALA A 121 -35.47 -12.93 -19.10
CA ALA A 121 -35.62 -14.26 -18.51
C ALA A 121 -37.06 -14.51 -18.00
N PRO A 122 -37.69 -15.63 -18.36
CA PRO A 122 -39.08 -15.91 -18.00
C PRO A 122 -39.23 -16.29 -16.53
N VAL A 123 -40.13 -15.64 -15.81
CA VAL A 123 -40.45 -15.86 -14.39
C VAL A 123 -41.88 -16.33 -14.22
N SER A 124 -42.08 -17.46 -13.53
CA SER A 124 -43.39 -18.04 -13.25
C SER A 124 -44.04 -17.56 -11.95
N GLY A 125 -43.26 -17.01 -11.03
CA GLY A 125 -43.79 -16.45 -9.78
C GLY A 125 -42.71 -15.88 -8.87
N VAL A 126 -43.15 -15.26 -7.78
CA VAL A 126 -42.31 -14.72 -6.71
C VAL A 126 -42.88 -15.19 -5.38
N SER A 127 -42.06 -15.80 -4.53
CA SER A 127 -42.45 -16.17 -3.17
C SER A 127 -41.76 -15.27 -2.14
N VAL A 128 -42.53 -14.75 -1.19
CA VAL A 128 -42.05 -13.95 -0.07
C VAL A 128 -42.46 -14.62 1.24
N GLU A 129 -41.47 -15.11 1.97
CA GLU A 129 -41.62 -15.81 3.25
C GLU A 129 -41.12 -14.91 4.39
N ILE A 130 -41.95 -14.72 5.42
CA ILE A 130 -41.52 -14.08 6.67
C ILE A 130 -40.85 -15.15 7.53
N VAL A 131 -39.52 -15.12 7.57
CA VAL A 131 -38.68 -16.15 8.21
C VAL A 131 -38.69 -15.99 9.73
N GLU A 132 -38.57 -14.76 10.21
CA GLU A 132 -38.59 -14.44 11.62
C GLU A 132 -39.36 -13.14 11.85
N GLN A 133 -40.24 -13.12 12.86
CA GLN A 133 -41.02 -11.95 13.21
C GLN A 133 -41.07 -11.81 14.72
N GLY A 134 -40.60 -10.68 15.24
CA GLY A 134 -40.72 -10.35 16.65
C GLY A 134 -40.70 -8.85 16.91
N PRO A 135 -40.63 -8.44 18.18
CA PRO A 135 -40.78 -7.04 18.58
C PRO A 135 -39.52 -6.20 18.34
N VAL A 136 -38.43 -6.79 17.85
CA VAL A 136 -37.14 -6.12 17.61
C VAL A 136 -36.73 -6.14 16.15
N PHE A 137 -36.95 -7.24 15.43
CA PHE A 137 -36.66 -7.34 14.00
C PHE A 137 -37.60 -8.27 13.26
N ILE A 138 -37.65 -8.09 11.94
CA ILE A 138 -38.37 -8.92 10.98
C ILE A 138 -37.39 -9.36 9.90
N ASP A 139 -37.34 -10.65 9.61
CA ASP A 139 -36.58 -11.23 8.51
C ASP A 139 -37.52 -11.75 7.43
N ALA A 140 -37.20 -11.48 6.16
CA ALA A 140 -37.94 -11.99 5.01
C ALA A 140 -37.00 -12.66 4.01
N ALA A 141 -37.46 -13.74 3.38
CA ALA A 141 -36.80 -14.40 2.27
C ALA A 141 -37.66 -14.27 1.00
N ILE A 142 -37.03 -13.95 -0.11
CA ILE A 142 -37.67 -13.71 -1.39
C ILE A 142 -37.00 -14.59 -2.44
N THR A 143 -37.79 -15.31 -3.23
CA THR A 143 -37.32 -16.16 -4.31
C THR A 143 -38.12 -15.89 -5.57
N TYR A 144 -37.42 -15.59 -6.66
CA TYR A 144 -38.00 -15.46 -7.98
C TYR A 144 -37.88 -16.82 -8.69
N HIS A 145 -39.03 -17.38 -9.09
CA HIS A 145 -39.12 -18.69 -9.71
C HIS A 145 -39.00 -18.53 -11.23
N PHE A 146 -37.81 -18.76 -11.77
CA PHE A 146 -37.57 -18.74 -13.21
C PHE A 146 -38.01 -20.05 -13.87
N VAL A 147 -38.36 -19.99 -15.16
CA VAL A 147 -38.47 -21.20 -15.99
C VAL A 147 -37.04 -21.64 -16.33
N ALA A 148 -36.41 -22.27 -15.35
CA ALA A 148 -34.99 -22.63 -15.35
C ALA A 148 -34.81 -24.16 -15.43
N GLU A 149 -33.70 -24.60 -16.02
CA GLU A 149 -33.27 -26.00 -15.96
C GLU A 149 -32.39 -26.21 -14.71
N GLU A 150 -32.67 -27.28 -13.97
CA GLU A 150 -31.83 -27.73 -12.85
C GLU A 150 -30.75 -28.69 -13.37
N ASP A 151 -29.49 -28.30 -13.25
CA ASP A 151 -28.31 -29.10 -13.64
C ASP A 151 -27.56 -29.63 -12.40
N GLY A 152 -28.28 -30.36 -11.55
CA GLY A 152 -27.73 -30.94 -10.32
C GLY A 152 -27.55 -29.91 -9.21
N THR A 153 -26.43 -29.96 -8.49
CA THR A 153 -26.16 -29.11 -7.33
C THR A 153 -24.81 -28.42 -7.44
N THR A 154 -24.68 -27.26 -6.81
CA THR A 154 -23.43 -26.50 -6.74
C THR A 154 -23.21 -25.97 -5.32
N GLN A 155 -22.00 -25.49 -5.05
CA GLN A 155 -21.71 -24.79 -3.80
C GLN A 155 -22.02 -23.29 -3.97
N ALA A 156 -22.68 -22.70 -2.98
CA ALA A 156 -22.94 -21.27 -2.89
C ALA A 156 -22.60 -20.75 -1.50
N LEU A 157 -22.42 -19.43 -1.34
CA LEU A 157 -22.42 -18.87 0.01
C LEU A 157 -23.84 -18.95 0.61
N PRO A 158 -23.97 -19.15 1.93
CA PRO A 158 -25.24 -19.05 2.63
C PRO A 158 -25.89 -17.69 2.45
N LEU A 159 -27.20 -17.71 2.17
CA LEU A 159 -28.03 -16.51 2.07
C LEU A 159 -28.52 -16.06 3.46
N ASP A 160 -27.58 -15.73 4.36
CA ASP A 160 -27.88 -15.38 5.76
C ASP A 160 -27.71 -13.88 6.06
N MET A 161 -28.37 -13.41 7.12
CA MET A 161 -28.34 -12.02 7.60
C MET A 161 -27.17 -11.77 8.56
N GLY A 162 -26.70 -10.53 8.63
CA GLY A 162 -25.50 -10.13 9.35
C GLY A 162 -24.22 -10.65 8.71
N LYS A 163 -23.08 -10.15 9.18
CA LYS A 163 -21.75 -10.68 8.85
C LYS A 163 -21.73 -12.19 9.01
N GLN A 164 -21.15 -12.92 8.08
CA GLN A 164 -21.05 -14.39 8.19
C GLN A 164 -19.66 -14.85 8.61
N VAL A 165 -18.63 -13.99 8.49
CA VAL A 165 -17.20 -14.38 8.58
C VAL A 165 -16.81 -15.17 9.83
N TYR A 166 -17.57 -15.09 10.92
CA TYR A 166 -17.27 -15.85 12.13
C TYR A 166 -17.61 -17.34 12.00
N HIS A 167 -18.51 -17.74 11.09
CA HIS A 167 -18.77 -19.15 10.76
C HIS A 167 -17.68 -19.76 9.88
N TRP A 168 -16.70 -18.96 9.47
CA TRP A 168 -15.75 -19.34 8.45
C TRP A 168 -14.54 -19.91 9.18
N GLU A 169 -14.13 -21.09 8.75
CA GLU A 169 -12.76 -21.52 9.00
C GLU A 169 -11.82 -20.48 8.38
N PRO A 170 -10.61 -20.28 8.94
CA PRO A 170 -9.59 -19.47 8.31
C PRO A 170 -9.53 -19.74 6.80
N ASN A 171 -9.58 -18.65 6.03
CA ASN A 171 -9.51 -18.66 4.57
C ASN A 171 -10.54 -19.51 3.81
N THR A 172 -11.66 -19.90 4.43
CA THR A 172 -12.70 -20.69 3.75
C THR A 172 -14.07 -20.04 3.91
N PRO A 173 -14.62 -19.43 2.84
CA PRO A 173 -16.02 -19.01 2.86
C PRO A 173 -16.93 -20.23 3.06
N PRO A 174 -17.97 -20.13 3.91
CA PRO A 174 -18.89 -21.20 4.21
C PRO A 174 -19.64 -21.48 2.94
N ARG A 175 -19.94 -22.75 2.75
CA ARG A 175 -20.62 -23.20 1.56
C ARG A 175 -21.83 -23.99 1.98
N GLU A 176 -22.94 -23.73 1.30
CA GLU A 176 -24.07 -24.61 1.30
C GLU A 176 -24.21 -25.25 -0.09
N THR A 177 -24.70 -26.48 -0.09
CA THR A 177 -25.03 -27.19 -1.33
C THR A 177 -26.45 -26.79 -1.72
N VAL A 178 -26.58 -26.14 -2.86
CA VAL A 178 -27.85 -25.66 -3.40
C VAL A 178 -28.09 -26.25 -4.79
N PRO A 179 -29.34 -26.29 -5.29
CA PRO A 179 -29.61 -26.62 -6.69
C PRO A 179 -28.78 -25.72 -7.62
N LYS A 180 -28.33 -26.26 -8.75
CA LYS A 180 -27.60 -25.50 -9.78
C LYS A 180 -28.58 -25.12 -10.88
N LEU A 181 -29.09 -23.89 -10.82
CA LEU A 181 -30.09 -23.35 -11.74
C LEU A 181 -29.43 -22.44 -12.78
N ASP A 182 -29.82 -22.53 -14.05
CA ASP A 182 -29.35 -21.65 -15.12
C ASP A 182 -29.90 -20.20 -15.03
N HIS A 183 -30.99 -19.99 -14.30
CA HIS A 183 -31.53 -18.69 -13.91
C HIS A 183 -32.03 -18.72 -12.47
N SER A 184 -31.61 -17.76 -11.64
CA SER A 184 -32.02 -17.68 -10.24
C SER A 184 -31.75 -16.29 -9.67
N TYR A 185 -32.66 -15.82 -8.84
CA TYR A 185 -32.51 -14.62 -8.03
C TYR A 185 -33.24 -14.82 -6.69
N GLU A 186 -32.46 -14.76 -5.62
CA GLU A 186 -32.89 -14.94 -4.24
C GLU A 186 -32.37 -13.78 -3.39
N LEU A 187 -33.15 -13.37 -2.39
CA LEU A 187 -32.84 -12.25 -1.53
C LEU A 187 -33.31 -12.55 -0.10
N ARG A 188 -32.50 -12.15 0.89
CA ARG A 188 -32.96 -12.00 2.27
C ARG A 188 -32.87 -10.57 2.76
N LEU A 189 -33.88 -10.18 3.52
CA LEU A 189 -34.05 -8.85 4.09
C LEU A 189 -34.15 -8.93 5.60
N ARG A 190 -33.63 -7.91 6.29
CA ARG A 190 -33.79 -7.70 7.74
C ARG A 190 -34.14 -6.26 8.04
N PHE A 191 -35.24 -6.10 8.78
CA PHE A 191 -35.74 -4.84 9.30
C PHE A 191 -35.55 -4.83 10.81
N MET A 192 -34.99 -3.77 11.38
CA MET A 192 -34.74 -3.66 12.83
C MET A 192 -35.45 -2.43 13.39
N MET A 193 -36.06 -2.56 14.58
CA MET A 193 -36.72 -1.47 15.29
C MET A 193 -35.76 -0.29 15.50
N GLY A 194 -36.24 0.94 15.28
CA GLY A 194 -35.50 2.15 15.58
C GLY A 194 -34.18 2.34 14.79
N HIS A 195 -33.94 1.56 13.73
CA HIS A 195 -32.69 1.61 12.96
C HIS A 195 -32.97 2.03 11.50
N PRO A 196 -32.21 2.97 10.91
CA PRO A 196 -32.52 3.49 9.58
C PRO A 196 -32.14 2.54 8.43
N LEU A 197 -31.49 1.40 8.72
CA LEU A 197 -31.00 0.49 7.67
C LEU A 197 -31.88 -0.76 7.55
N VAL A 198 -32.16 -1.14 6.31
CA VAL A 198 -32.65 -2.45 5.87
C VAL A 198 -31.47 -3.25 5.36
N GLU A 199 -31.20 -4.42 5.94
CA GLU A 199 -30.18 -5.33 5.38
C GLU A 199 -30.72 -6.02 4.13
N ALA A 200 -29.88 -6.15 3.10
CA ALA A 200 -30.13 -6.99 1.94
C ALA A 200 -28.94 -7.91 1.67
N ASN A 201 -29.22 -9.19 1.43
CA ASN A 201 -28.26 -10.17 0.96
C ASN A 201 -28.86 -10.92 -0.23
N GLU A 202 -28.27 -10.78 -1.41
CA GLU A 202 -28.80 -11.28 -2.67
C GLU A 202 -27.89 -12.34 -3.26
N ARG A 203 -28.44 -13.46 -3.71
CA ARG A 203 -27.77 -14.50 -4.48
C ARG A 203 -28.42 -14.65 -5.84
N PHE A 204 -27.62 -14.73 -6.90
CA PHE A 204 -28.14 -14.72 -8.26
C PHE A 204 -27.25 -15.45 -9.26
N HIS A 205 -27.87 -16.02 -10.28
CA HIS A 205 -27.20 -16.51 -11.48
C HIS A 205 -28.10 -16.16 -12.66
N LEU A 206 -27.69 -15.17 -13.45
CA LEU A 206 -28.41 -14.71 -14.62
C LEU A 206 -27.37 -14.45 -15.73
N PRO A 207 -27.35 -15.28 -16.79
CA PRO A 207 -26.45 -15.13 -17.92
C PRO A 207 -26.58 -13.78 -18.64
N GLN A 208 -25.66 -13.52 -19.56
CA GLN A 208 -25.72 -12.32 -20.40
C GLN A 208 -27.01 -12.31 -21.23
N ASP A 209 -27.71 -11.18 -21.22
CA ASP A 209 -28.93 -10.97 -21.99
C ASP A 209 -28.77 -9.73 -22.87
N PRO A 210 -28.47 -9.89 -24.17
CA PRO A 210 -28.30 -8.77 -25.10
C PRO A 210 -29.50 -7.83 -25.20
N ASP A 211 -30.69 -8.29 -24.82
CA ASP A 211 -31.94 -7.52 -24.86
C ASP A 211 -32.22 -6.82 -23.52
N ALA A 212 -31.41 -7.07 -22.48
CA ALA A 212 -31.49 -6.41 -21.18
C ALA A 212 -30.85 -5.01 -21.18
N GLY A 213 -31.60 -4.04 -21.68
CA GLY A 213 -31.25 -2.61 -21.66
C GLY A 213 -29.93 -2.28 -22.38
N ASP A 214 -29.37 -1.11 -22.11
CA ASP A 214 -28.18 -0.60 -22.80
C ASP A 214 -26.88 -1.38 -22.49
N PHE A 215 -26.90 -2.23 -21.46
CA PHE A 215 -25.72 -2.92 -20.94
C PHE A 215 -25.66 -4.40 -21.32
N GLY A 216 -26.72 -4.92 -21.92
CA GLY A 216 -26.83 -6.32 -22.35
C GLY A 216 -26.64 -7.30 -21.20
N VAL A 217 -27.12 -6.99 -20.00
CA VAL A 217 -27.07 -7.87 -18.82
C VAL A 217 -28.29 -7.65 -17.92
N HIS A 218 -28.77 -8.73 -17.30
CA HIS A 218 -29.76 -8.65 -16.25
C HIS A 218 -29.32 -7.71 -15.13
N GLN A 219 -30.24 -6.84 -14.70
CA GLN A 219 -29.98 -5.87 -13.64
C GLN A 219 -31.29 -5.38 -13.03
N HIS A 220 -31.21 -4.64 -11.93
CA HIS A 220 -32.32 -3.84 -11.45
C HIS A 220 -31.88 -2.43 -11.12
N TRP A 221 -32.86 -1.54 -11.06
CA TRP A 221 -32.67 -0.14 -10.74
C TRP A 221 -33.51 0.24 -9.53
N MET A 222 -33.02 1.25 -8.80
CA MET A 222 -33.77 1.97 -7.78
C MET A 222 -33.59 3.46 -8.05
N ALA A 223 -34.68 4.22 -8.13
CA ALA A 223 -34.68 5.66 -8.37
C ALA A 223 -35.42 6.39 -7.25
N TRP A 224 -34.92 7.57 -6.90
CA TRP A 224 -35.46 8.44 -5.85
C TRP A 224 -35.61 9.87 -6.34
N GLY A 225 -36.60 10.57 -5.80
CA GLY A 225 -36.97 11.92 -6.18
C GLY A 225 -37.89 11.97 -7.39
N ASP A 226 -37.58 12.84 -8.36
CA ASP A 226 -38.39 13.03 -9.57
C ASP A 226 -38.52 11.71 -10.36
N PRO A 227 -39.74 11.27 -10.73
CA PRO A 227 -39.98 10.04 -11.48
C PRO A 227 -39.42 10.05 -12.91
N GLU A 228 -38.92 11.18 -13.45
CA GLU A 228 -38.39 11.24 -14.80
C GLU A 228 -37.34 10.14 -15.06
N GLY A 229 -37.61 9.27 -16.05
CA GLY A 229 -36.73 8.17 -16.44
C GLY A 229 -36.98 6.84 -15.69
N ALA A 230 -37.86 6.81 -14.70
CA ALA A 230 -38.37 5.57 -14.09
C ALA A 230 -39.66 5.11 -14.81
N PRO A 231 -39.96 3.80 -14.83
CA PRO A 231 -41.25 3.31 -15.33
C PRO A 231 -42.40 3.79 -14.46
N ASP A 232 -43.58 3.94 -15.08
CA ASP A 232 -44.81 4.24 -14.35
C ASP A 232 -45.23 3.02 -13.52
N LEU A 233 -45.26 3.18 -12.20
CA LEU A 233 -45.57 2.12 -11.25
C LEU A 233 -46.92 2.43 -10.59
N PRO A 234 -47.94 1.56 -10.71
CA PRO A 234 -49.33 1.89 -10.35
C PRO A 234 -49.60 2.12 -8.85
N TRP A 235 -48.59 1.96 -8.00
CA TRP A 235 -48.66 2.22 -6.56
C TRP A 235 -47.89 3.47 -6.11
N PHE A 236 -47.40 4.26 -7.07
CA PHE A 236 -46.83 5.59 -6.83
C PHE A 236 -47.74 6.67 -7.41
N ASP A 237 -48.00 7.71 -6.62
CA ASP A 237 -48.72 8.90 -7.06
C ASP A 237 -47.76 9.91 -7.74
N GLU A 238 -48.29 10.84 -8.53
CA GLU A 238 -47.49 11.91 -9.16
C GLU A 238 -46.80 12.85 -8.15
N ASN A 239 -47.31 12.88 -6.91
CA ASN A 239 -46.77 13.67 -5.80
C ASN A 239 -45.82 12.86 -4.90
N ASP A 240 -45.64 11.56 -5.17
CA ASP A 240 -44.68 10.74 -4.45
C ASP A 240 -43.24 11.09 -4.89
N GLY A 241 -42.31 11.01 -3.95
CA GLY A 241 -40.90 11.37 -4.14
C GLY A 241 -40.39 12.28 -3.03
N ILE A 242 -39.16 12.06 -2.59
CA ILE A 242 -38.47 12.96 -1.68
C ILE A 242 -37.72 14.04 -2.46
N VAL A 243 -37.50 15.20 -1.85
CA VAL A 243 -36.65 16.22 -2.47
C VAL A 243 -35.19 15.76 -2.37
N VAL A 244 -34.52 15.61 -3.52
CA VAL A 244 -33.12 15.18 -3.61
C VAL A 244 -32.26 16.28 -4.23
N ASP A 245 -31.88 17.27 -3.43
CA ASP A 245 -30.98 18.36 -3.87
C ASP A 245 -29.52 18.13 -3.46
N THR A 246 -29.28 17.17 -2.56
CA THR A 246 -28.00 16.94 -1.91
C THR A 246 -27.63 15.47 -1.93
N ILE A 247 -26.36 15.20 -2.26
CA ILE A 247 -25.74 13.91 -2.11
C ILE A 247 -24.65 13.99 -1.05
N THR A 248 -24.63 13.01 -0.15
CA THR A 248 -23.50 12.78 0.73
C THR A 248 -22.93 11.38 0.57
N TRP A 249 -21.60 11.31 0.54
CA TRP A 249 -20.86 10.07 0.49
C TRP A 249 -19.44 10.26 1.00
N VAL A 250 -18.83 9.18 1.44
CA VAL A 250 -17.40 9.14 1.75
C VAL A 250 -16.64 8.63 0.54
N ARG A 251 -15.73 9.46 0.03
CA ARG A 251 -15.01 9.21 -1.22
C ARG A 251 -13.75 8.37 -0.97
N TRP A 252 -13.52 7.32 -1.74
CA TRP A 252 -12.23 6.60 -1.66
C TRP A 252 -11.25 7.05 -2.73
N PHE A 253 -11.69 7.13 -3.99
CA PHE A 253 -10.85 7.54 -5.10
C PHE A 253 -11.65 8.44 -6.03
N LEU A 254 -11.04 9.52 -6.49
CA LEU A 254 -11.56 10.23 -7.66
C LEU A 254 -11.28 9.38 -8.90
N TYR A 255 -12.03 9.61 -9.97
CA TYR A 255 -11.82 8.85 -11.19
C TYR A 255 -10.40 9.03 -11.78
N ASP A 256 -9.84 10.23 -11.64
CA ASP A 256 -8.60 10.63 -12.30
C ASP A 256 -7.56 11.21 -11.32
N ARG A 257 -7.69 10.99 -9.99
CA ARG A 257 -6.70 11.41 -8.98
C ARG A 257 -6.48 10.34 -7.90
N PHE A 258 -5.21 10.05 -7.64
CA PHE A 258 -4.78 9.20 -6.53
C PHE A 258 -4.76 10.01 -5.23
N GLY A 259 -5.21 9.42 -4.11
CA GLY A 259 -5.34 10.09 -2.81
C GLY A 259 -6.78 10.14 -2.33
N GLY A 260 -7.09 9.32 -1.32
CA GLY A 260 -8.42 9.24 -0.74
C GLY A 260 -8.69 10.39 0.22
N ASN A 261 -9.86 11.02 0.09
CA ASN A 261 -10.38 11.89 1.13
C ASN A 261 -11.44 11.11 1.91
N VAL A 262 -11.10 10.68 3.12
CA VAL A 262 -12.01 9.96 4.03
C VAL A 262 -13.11 10.84 4.62
N ASP A 263 -13.11 12.13 4.31
CA ASP A 263 -14.19 13.01 4.72
C ASP A 263 -15.47 12.69 3.96
N GLN A 264 -16.56 12.63 4.73
CA GLN A 264 -17.91 12.63 4.19
C GLN A 264 -18.16 13.97 3.48
N ASN A 265 -18.34 13.91 2.17
CA ASN A 265 -18.60 15.06 1.31
C ASN A 265 -20.10 15.29 1.22
N TRP A 266 -20.49 16.55 0.98
CA TRP A 266 -21.87 16.97 0.78
C TRP A 266 -21.89 17.90 -0.41
N VAL A 267 -22.49 17.46 -1.51
CA VAL A 267 -22.50 18.19 -2.79
C VAL A 267 -23.92 18.22 -3.36
N ALA A 268 -24.15 19.08 -4.35
CA ALA A 268 -25.42 19.10 -5.07
C ALA A 268 -25.67 17.75 -5.77
N ALA A 269 -26.92 17.33 -5.87
CA ALA A 269 -27.31 16.08 -6.51
C ALA A 269 -27.26 16.13 -8.05
N GLU A 270 -26.10 16.47 -8.62
CA GLU A 270 -25.87 16.61 -10.06
C GLU A 270 -24.57 15.94 -10.54
N PRO A 271 -24.43 15.68 -11.85
CA PRO A 271 -23.18 15.19 -12.43
C PRO A 271 -22.03 16.15 -12.18
N ARG A 272 -20.84 15.60 -11.96
CA ARG A 272 -19.60 16.36 -11.70
C ARG A 272 -18.68 16.28 -12.92
N ASP A 273 -17.93 17.34 -13.18
CA ASP A 273 -17.02 17.42 -14.34
C ASP A 273 -15.99 16.27 -14.40
N ASP A 274 -15.55 15.79 -13.23
CA ASP A 274 -14.60 14.67 -13.12
C ASP A 274 -15.21 13.32 -13.54
N GLN A 275 -16.53 13.20 -13.63
CA GLN A 275 -17.18 11.96 -14.01
C GLN A 275 -17.13 11.71 -15.52
N ARG A 276 -17.14 12.73 -16.38
CA ARG A 276 -17.08 12.58 -17.86
C ARG A 276 -18.07 11.53 -18.41
N GLY A 277 -19.31 11.52 -17.89
CA GLY A 277 -20.35 10.56 -18.26
C GLY A 277 -20.28 9.20 -17.53
N ARG A 278 -19.32 9.01 -16.61
CA ARG A 278 -19.25 7.84 -15.71
C ARG A 278 -20.26 7.99 -14.55
N PRO A 279 -20.62 6.90 -13.85
CA PRO A 279 -21.48 6.96 -12.67
C PRO A 279 -20.96 7.93 -11.61
N PHE A 280 -21.87 8.45 -10.79
CA PHE A 280 -21.53 9.40 -9.73
C PHE A 280 -20.52 8.81 -8.75
N ALA A 281 -20.84 7.63 -8.24
CA ALA A 281 -19.99 6.77 -7.45
C ALA A 281 -20.22 5.31 -7.85
N LEU A 282 -19.22 4.48 -7.56
CA LEU A 282 -19.23 3.04 -7.74
C LEU A 282 -19.17 2.40 -6.36
N LEU A 283 -20.32 1.97 -5.86
CA LEU A 283 -20.41 1.34 -4.54
C LEU A 283 -19.95 -0.09 -4.62
N ARG A 284 -18.93 -0.35 -3.82
CA ARG A 284 -18.32 -1.67 -3.70
C ARG A 284 -17.65 -1.77 -2.35
N PRO A 285 -17.35 -2.97 -1.89
CA PRO A 285 -16.43 -3.14 -0.79
C PRO A 285 -15.01 -2.62 -1.13
N ARG A 286 -14.27 -2.08 -0.15
CA ARG A 286 -13.08 -1.21 -0.27
C ARG A 286 -11.78 -1.76 -0.89
N TRP A 287 -11.85 -2.82 -1.66
CA TRP A 287 -10.70 -3.59 -2.12
C TRP A 287 -10.65 -3.50 -3.63
N ASN A 288 -10.94 -2.32 -4.15
CA ASN A 288 -10.69 -1.95 -5.53
C ASN A 288 -10.33 -0.47 -5.54
N GLN A 289 -9.07 -0.17 -5.84
CA GLN A 289 -8.54 1.18 -5.95
C GLN A 289 -8.97 1.90 -7.25
N GLY A 290 -9.88 1.32 -8.02
CA GLY A 290 -10.38 1.92 -9.25
C GLY A 290 -11.01 3.29 -9.03
N GLY A 291 -10.98 4.12 -10.06
CA GLY A 291 -11.62 5.43 -10.04
C GLY A 291 -13.10 5.39 -9.63
N GLY A 292 -13.55 6.41 -8.88
CA GLY A 292 -14.95 6.61 -8.50
C GLY A 292 -15.47 5.71 -7.37
N GLY A 293 -14.59 4.95 -6.71
CA GLY A 293 -14.98 4.04 -5.63
C GLY A 293 -15.55 4.75 -4.40
N ALA A 294 -16.65 4.21 -3.86
CA ALA A 294 -17.23 4.57 -2.57
C ALA A 294 -17.88 3.33 -1.92
N GLN A 295 -18.29 3.44 -0.65
CA GLN A 295 -19.11 2.40 0.01
C GLN A 295 -20.57 2.78 0.06
N ASP A 296 -20.82 4.07 0.12
CA ASP A 296 -22.08 4.66 0.54
C ASP A 296 -22.47 5.74 -0.46
N PHE A 297 -23.78 5.93 -0.59
CA PHE A 297 -24.37 6.97 -1.39
C PHE A 297 -25.69 7.34 -0.76
N VAL A 298 -25.78 8.55 -0.24
CA VAL A 298 -26.96 9.06 0.46
C VAL A 298 -27.50 10.25 -0.31
N MET A 299 -28.81 10.27 -0.48
CA MET A 299 -29.58 11.33 -1.10
C MET A 299 -30.52 11.95 -0.08
N THR A 300 -30.59 13.27 -0.06
CA THR A 300 -31.44 14.04 0.87
C THR A 300 -31.61 15.47 0.34
N SER A 301 -32.26 16.32 1.13
CA SER A 301 -32.39 17.76 0.90
C SER A 301 -31.73 18.57 2.01
N GLY A 302 -31.28 19.80 1.71
CA GLY A 302 -30.78 20.75 2.73
C GLY A 302 -29.31 21.16 2.62
N GLY A 303 -28.68 20.98 1.46
CA GLY A 303 -27.36 21.54 1.15
C GLY A 303 -26.19 20.98 1.96
N SER A 304 -25.25 21.86 2.35
CA SER A 304 -23.93 21.50 2.91
C SER A 304 -23.98 20.64 4.18
N ARG A 305 -22.85 20.00 4.51
CA ARG A 305 -22.65 19.20 5.72
C ARG A 305 -23.15 19.95 6.96
N PRO A 306 -24.12 19.41 7.73
CA PRO A 306 -24.35 19.91 9.07
C PRO A 306 -23.12 19.61 9.90
N PHE A 307 -22.61 20.63 10.56
CA PHE A 307 -21.59 20.46 11.58
C PHE A 307 -22.11 19.59 12.73
N ASN A 308 -21.27 18.70 13.25
CA ASN A 308 -21.65 17.85 14.39
C ASN A 308 -21.46 18.64 15.69
N ILE A 309 -22.57 19.16 16.23
CA ILE A 309 -22.58 19.99 17.44
C ILE A 309 -22.06 19.20 18.66
N GLU A 310 -22.45 17.94 18.80
CA GLU A 310 -22.02 17.07 19.90
C GLU A 310 -20.50 16.84 19.88
N HIS A 311 -19.95 16.58 18.69
CA HIS A 311 -18.51 16.42 18.51
C HIS A 311 -17.74 17.69 18.89
N PHE A 312 -18.27 18.86 18.52
CA PHE A 312 -17.67 20.14 18.86
C PHE A 312 -17.74 20.44 20.36
N ALA A 313 -18.89 20.21 20.98
CA ALA A 313 -19.08 20.38 22.41
C ALA A 313 -18.24 19.39 23.23
N GLY A 314 -18.06 18.16 22.73
CA GLY A 314 -17.29 17.08 23.37
C GLY A 314 -15.78 17.12 23.12
N ASP A 315 -15.30 17.82 22.09
CA ASP A 315 -13.87 17.82 21.75
C ASP A 315 -13.06 18.57 22.82
N ARG A 316 -12.37 17.78 23.66
CA ARG A 316 -11.46 18.22 24.73
C ARG A 316 -10.39 19.20 24.23
N ARG A 317 -10.08 19.22 22.93
CA ARG A 317 -9.15 20.20 22.35
C ARG A 317 -9.66 21.64 22.50
N HIS A 318 -10.96 21.88 22.51
CA HIS A 318 -11.56 23.22 22.73
C HIS A 318 -11.28 23.71 24.15
N ARG A 319 -11.50 22.85 25.15
CA ARG A 319 -11.13 23.11 26.54
C ARG A 319 -9.62 23.28 26.72
N SER A 320 -8.81 22.59 25.91
CA SER A 320 -7.35 22.75 25.91
C SER A 320 -6.86 24.00 25.17
N SER A 321 -7.58 24.52 24.16
CA SER A 321 -7.22 25.77 23.47
C SER A 321 -7.45 26.99 24.34
N LEU A 322 -8.49 26.95 25.19
CA LEU A 322 -8.65 27.91 26.28
C LEU A 322 -7.43 27.86 27.23
N ARG A 323 -6.97 26.64 27.60
CA ARG A 323 -5.74 26.47 28.41
C ARG A 323 -4.44 26.91 27.72
N ARG A 324 -4.31 26.75 26.39
CA ARG A 324 -3.10 27.14 25.63
C ARG A 324 -2.99 28.64 25.41
N ARG A 325 -4.09 29.40 25.45
CA ARG A 325 -4.06 30.88 25.48
C ARG A 325 -3.68 31.44 26.85
N GLY A 326 -2.85 30.70 27.60
CA GLY A 326 -2.51 30.91 29.01
C GLY A 326 -1.74 32.20 29.32
N GLU A 327 -2.41 33.33 29.17
CA GLU A 327 -2.11 34.59 29.85
C GLU A 327 -3.46 35.13 30.39
N TYR A 328 -3.54 35.41 31.70
CA TYR A 328 -4.67 35.99 32.47
C TYR A 328 -5.69 35.04 33.15
N ARG A 329 -5.51 34.86 34.47
CA ARG A 329 -6.26 33.94 35.35
C ARG A 329 -7.67 34.39 35.82
N ASN A 330 -8.17 35.56 35.42
CA ASN A 330 -9.45 36.09 35.99
C ASN A 330 -10.47 36.57 34.94
N ALA A 331 -10.09 36.84 33.69
CA ALA A 331 -11.03 37.21 32.63
C ALA A 331 -11.70 35.99 31.95
N ASP A 332 -11.20 34.78 32.25
CA ASP A 332 -11.49 33.55 31.51
C ASP A 332 -12.68 32.75 32.09
N GLU A 333 -13.05 32.96 33.36
CA GLU A 333 -14.17 32.21 33.95
C GLU A 333 -15.52 32.66 33.37
N ALA A 334 -15.70 33.97 33.08
CA ALA A 334 -16.92 34.47 32.44
C ALA A 334 -17.02 34.03 30.98
N LEU A 335 -15.91 34.09 30.23
CA LEU A 335 -15.84 33.59 28.85
C LEU A 335 -16.07 32.08 28.81
N ARG A 336 -15.50 31.33 29.75
CA ARG A 336 -15.73 29.90 29.87
C ARG A 336 -17.18 29.58 30.21
N GLN A 337 -17.79 30.30 31.15
CA GLN A 337 -19.21 30.14 31.47
C GLN A 337 -20.11 30.49 30.29
N GLU A 338 -19.75 31.53 29.52
CA GLU A 338 -20.47 31.90 28.29
C GLU A 338 -20.33 30.84 27.20
N VAL A 339 -19.12 30.33 26.97
CA VAL A 339 -18.88 29.21 26.04
C VAL A 339 -19.59 27.95 26.51
N ASP A 340 -19.50 27.59 27.79
CA ASP A 340 -20.17 26.41 28.35
C ASP A 340 -21.71 26.56 28.24
N ALA A 341 -22.27 27.75 28.50
CA ALA A 341 -23.70 28.02 28.31
C ALA A 341 -24.14 27.97 26.84
N LEU A 342 -23.33 28.50 25.91
CA LEU A 342 -23.60 28.38 24.47
C LEU A 342 -23.46 26.94 23.98
N LEU A 343 -22.55 26.16 24.56
CA LEU A 343 -22.43 24.72 24.27
C LEU A 343 -23.61 23.94 24.84
N GLU A 344 -24.09 24.26 26.06
CA GLU A 344 -25.34 23.72 26.61
C GLU A 344 -26.53 24.07 25.73
N GLN A 345 -26.65 25.33 25.28
CA GLN A 345 -27.68 25.76 24.34
C GLN A 345 -27.55 25.03 22.98
N ALA A 346 -26.34 24.82 22.49
CA ALA A 346 -26.14 24.07 21.25
C ALA A 346 -26.54 22.58 21.39
N LEU A 347 -26.34 22.01 22.57
CA LEU A 347 -26.73 20.64 22.92
C LEU A 347 -28.21 20.49 23.27
N ASP A 348 -28.95 21.57 23.47
CA ASP A 348 -30.39 21.55 23.77
C ASP A 348 -31.20 21.08 22.55
N GLU A 349 -31.68 19.84 22.59
CA GLU A 349 -32.45 19.22 21.51
C GLU A 349 -33.83 19.86 21.31
N ASP A 350 -34.36 20.57 22.31
CA ASP A 350 -35.66 21.24 22.21
C ASP A 350 -35.58 22.55 21.40
N LEU A 351 -34.38 23.07 21.15
CA LEU A 351 -34.18 24.27 20.34
C LEU A 351 -34.20 23.96 18.84
N PRO A 352 -34.75 24.87 18.01
CA PRO A 352 -34.68 24.76 16.57
C PRO A 352 -33.23 24.57 16.11
N THR A 353 -33.00 23.65 15.17
CA THR A 353 -31.63 23.30 14.74
C THR A 353 -30.79 24.52 14.39
N ARG A 354 -31.35 25.51 13.70
CA ARG A 354 -30.62 26.74 13.34
C ARG A 354 -30.16 27.56 14.56
N GLU A 355 -30.92 27.55 15.65
CA GLU A 355 -30.55 28.21 16.91
C GLU A 355 -29.42 27.45 17.62
N ARG A 356 -29.48 26.12 17.64
CA ARG A 356 -28.39 25.28 18.16
C ARG A 356 -27.08 25.53 17.42
N PHE A 357 -27.14 25.59 16.09
CA PHE A 357 -26.00 25.91 15.24
C PHE A 357 -25.49 27.34 15.43
N ALA A 358 -26.39 28.31 15.63
CA ALA A 358 -26.01 29.68 15.93
C ALA A 358 -25.27 29.77 17.27
N ALA A 359 -25.73 29.05 18.30
CA ALA A 359 -25.06 28.97 19.59
C ALA A 359 -23.67 28.32 19.49
N ALA A 360 -23.57 27.20 18.75
CA ALA A 360 -22.28 26.56 18.48
C ALA A 360 -21.32 27.47 17.70
N LYS A 361 -21.83 28.20 16.70
CA LYS A 361 -21.03 29.15 15.90
C LYS A 361 -20.53 30.31 16.77
N GLN A 362 -21.39 30.85 17.62
CA GLN A 362 -21.02 31.90 18.56
C GLN A 362 -19.97 31.41 19.57
N ALA A 363 -20.11 30.18 20.09
CA ALA A 363 -19.09 29.57 20.95
C ALA A 363 -17.75 29.41 20.21
N GLU A 364 -17.78 29.02 18.93
CA GLU A 364 -16.58 28.92 18.09
C GLU A 364 -15.89 30.27 17.89
N GLU A 365 -16.67 31.32 17.59
CA GLU A 365 -16.18 32.68 17.41
C GLU A 365 -15.53 33.21 18.70
N LEU A 366 -16.14 32.95 19.86
CA LEU A 366 -15.54 33.25 21.17
C LEU A 366 -14.24 32.48 21.42
N LEU A 367 -14.13 31.25 20.91
CA LEU A 367 -12.91 30.46 20.89
C LEU A 367 -11.92 30.92 19.81
N GLY A 368 -12.24 31.95 19.01
CA GLY A 368 -11.40 32.50 17.95
C GLY A 368 -11.08 31.49 16.85
N ARG A 369 -12.07 30.68 16.47
CA ARG A 369 -12.00 29.74 15.35
C ARG A 369 -13.07 30.12 14.31
N ASP A 370 -12.89 29.67 13.07
CA ASP A 370 -13.85 29.89 11.97
C ASP A 370 -13.95 28.64 11.09
N SER A 371 -14.19 27.50 11.74
CA SER A 371 -14.31 26.19 11.08
C SER A 371 -15.76 25.71 10.96
N LEU A 372 -16.67 26.23 11.78
CA LEU A 372 -18.10 25.90 11.78
C LEU A 372 -18.79 26.72 10.70
N ARG A 373 -19.40 26.03 9.74
CA ARG A 373 -20.26 26.64 8.73
C ARG A 373 -21.71 26.50 9.17
N MET A 374 -22.48 27.58 9.09
CA MET A 374 -23.92 27.51 9.29
C MET A 374 -24.53 26.54 8.26
N PRO A 375 -25.54 25.76 8.64
CA PRO A 375 -26.24 24.89 7.70
C PRO A 375 -26.95 25.73 6.63
N ALA A 376 -27.23 25.12 5.48
CA ALA A 376 -27.96 25.81 4.41
C ALA A 376 -29.36 26.23 4.88
N GLU A 377 -29.96 27.23 4.24
CA GLU A 377 -31.26 27.77 4.68
C GLU A 377 -32.39 26.72 4.63
N ASN A 378 -32.28 25.74 3.75
CA ASN A 378 -33.22 24.64 3.59
C ASN A 378 -32.83 23.36 4.35
N TYR A 379 -31.82 23.44 5.24
CA TYR A 379 -31.45 22.31 6.09
C TYR A 379 -32.50 22.05 7.17
N ASP A 380 -32.97 20.81 7.25
CA ASP A 380 -33.73 20.27 8.38
C ASP A 380 -33.15 18.91 8.77
N ALA A 381 -33.02 18.66 10.07
CA ALA A 381 -32.56 17.37 10.60
C ALA A 381 -33.54 16.23 10.27
N SER A 382 -34.83 16.56 10.19
CA SER A 382 -35.95 15.66 9.86
C SER A 382 -36.19 15.46 8.37
N ASN A 383 -35.43 16.16 7.50
CA ASN A 383 -35.52 15.97 6.05
C ASN A 383 -35.37 14.48 5.73
N PRO A 384 -36.21 13.91 4.85
CA PRO A 384 -36.08 12.52 4.48
C PRO A 384 -34.75 12.28 3.77
N ALA A 385 -34.18 11.11 4.01
CA ALA A 385 -32.94 10.66 3.42
C ALA A 385 -33.04 9.20 3.05
N VAL A 386 -32.46 8.87 1.90
CA VAL A 386 -32.36 7.51 1.38
C VAL A 386 -30.90 7.21 1.06
N ALA A 387 -30.48 5.99 1.29
CA ALA A 387 -29.09 5.59 1.09
C ALA A 387 -28.96 4.19 0.51
N VAL A 388 -27.89 3.97 -0.24
CA VAL A 388 -27.40 2.64 -0.59
C VAL A 388 -25.99 2.51 -0.03
N LEU A 389 -25.75 1.46 0.75
CA LEU A 389 -24.43 1.20 1.33
C LEU A 389 -24.01 -0.24 1.04
N ALA A 390 -22.84 -0.44 0.44
CA ALA A 390 -22.24 -1.75 0.27
C ALA A 390 -21.73 -2.29 1.62
N THR A 391 -22.14 -3.50 1.98
CA THR A 391 -21.87 -4.09 3.29
C THR A 391 -21.31 -5.51 3.16
N PHE A 392 -20.77 -6.05 4.27
CA PHE A 392 -20.26 -7.42 4.39
C PHE A 392 -19.50 -7.88 3.16
N ALA A 393 -18.35 -7.26 3.03
CA ALA A 393 -17.40 -7.43 1.98
C ALA A 393 -17.27 -8.91 1.52
N SER A 394 -17.04 -9.80 2.47
CA SER A 394 -16.96 -11.24 2.38
C SER A 394 -18.12 -11.92 1.64
N LYS A 395 -19.33 -11.35 1.65
CA LYS A 395 -20.50 -11.87 0.91
C LYS A 395 -20.51 -11.50 -0.56
N TRP A 396 -19.57 -10.70 -1.03
CA TRP A 396 -19.50 -10.31 -2.44
C TRP A 396 -18.74 -11.38 -3.21
N VAL A 397 -19.47 -12.16 -4.02
CA VAL A 397 -18.96 -13.22 -4.89
C VAL A 397 -19.39 -12.93 -6.31
N GLY A 398 -18.46 -13.06 -7.25
CA GLY A 398 -18.60 -12.60 -8.63
C GLY A 398 -17.70 -11.40 -8.93
N PRO A 399 -17.31 -11.20 -10.20
CA PRO A 399 -16.29 -10.23 -10.58
C PRO A 399 -16.70 -8.77 -10.32
N TYR A 400 -15.76 -7.84 -10.54
CA TYR A 400 -15.92 -6.37 -10.55
C TYR A 400 -17.25 -5.79 -11.11
N PRO A 401 -17.96 -6.41 -12.08
CA PRO A 401 -19.30 -6.01 -12.48
C PRO A 401 -20.39 -6.02 -11.41
N ALA A 402 -20.22 -6.68 -10.25
CA ALA A 402 -21.22 -6.65 -9.17
C ALA A 402 -21.34 -5.29 -8.44
N THR A 403 -20.47 -4.33 -8.79
CA THR A 403 -20.47 -2.95 -8.28
C THR A 403 -21.82 -2.26 -8.50
N ILE A 404 -22.36 -1.61 -7.47
CA ILE A 404 -23.58 -0.81 -7.57
C ILE A 404 -23.20 0.56 -8.13
N ALA A 405 -23.70 0.92 -9.31
CA ALA A 405 -23.41 2.21 -9.92
C ALA A 405 -24.48 3.23 -9.50
N THR A 406 -24.09 4.32 -8.87
CA THR A 406 -25.04 5.37 -8.45
C THR A 406 -24.92 6.60 -9.34
N TYR A 407 -26.01 7.32 -9.51
CA TYR A 407 -26.13 8.45 -10.43
C TYR A 407 -26.85 9.61 -9.75
N ALA A 408 -26.37 10.81 -10.06
CA ALA A 408 -26.95 12.10 -9.69
C ALA A 408 -27.25 12.84 -10.99
N HIS A 409 -28.49 13.27 -11.23
CA HIS A 409 -28.88 13.69 -12.58
C HIS A 409 -29.04 15.20 -12.74
N ASP A 410 -29.79 15.87 -11.87
CA ASP A 410 -30.27 17.25 -12.12
C ASP A 410 -30.73 18.01 -10.86
N ARG A 411 -30.22 17.65 -9.68
CA ARG A 411 -30.60 18.21 -8.37
C ARG A 411 -32.02 17.92 -7.90
N ASN A 412 -32.73 17.01 -8.56
CA ASN A 412 -34.05 16.55 -8.12
C ASN A 412 -34.18 15.02 -8.08
N ARG A 413 -33.27 14.28 -8.74
CA ARG A 413 -33.30 12.82 -8.74
C ARG A 413 -31.92 12.18 -8.64
N GLY A 414 -31.92 10.97 -8.12
CA GLY A 414 -30.79 10.05 -8.18
C GLY A 414 -31.24 8.62 -8.38
N SER A 415 -30.30 7.76 -8.76
CA SER A 415 -30.60 6.35 -9.02
C SER A 415 -29.42 5.45 -8.71
N ALA A 416 -29.68 4.17 -8.47
CA ALA A 416 -28.70 3.13 -8.27
C ALA A 416 -29.01 1.94 -9.18
N ARG A 417 -27.99 1.48 -9.89
CA ARG A 417 -28.03 0.33 -10.79
C ARG A 417 -27.32 -0.84 -10.16
N PHE A 418 -27.96 -1.99 -10.24
CA PHE A 418 -27.56 -3.21 -9.57
C PHE A 418 -27.41 -4.35 -10.60
N PRO A 419 -26.21 -4.53 -11.20
CA PRO A 419 -25.98 -5.61 -12.15
C PRO A 419 -26.12 -6.99 -11.49
N LEU A 420 -26.74 -7.94 -12.18
CA LEU A 420 -26.98 -9.32 -11.70
C LEU A 420 -26.20 -10.34 -12.55
N ARG A 421 -24.87 -10.20 -12.63
CA ARG A 421 -24.02 -11.13 -13.40
C ARG A 421 -23.61 -12.35 -12.57
N ASP A 422 -23.53 -13.52 -13.19
CA ASP A 422 -23.10 -14.76 -12.54
C ASP A 422 -21.72 -14.68 -11.81
N GLY A 423 -21.49 -15.69 -10.98
CA GLY A 423 -20.27 -15.82 -10.19
C GLY A 423 -19.08 -16.42 -10.94
N GLU A 424 -19.21 -16.75 -12.25
CA GLU A 424 -18.31 -17.71 -12.92
C GLU A 424 -16.84 -17.28 -12.86
N ARG A 425 -16.57 -15.96 -12.93
CA ARG A 425 -15.20 -15.43 -12.84
C ARG A 425 -14.56 -15.59 -11.46
N SER A 426 -15.36 -15.80 -10.42
CA SER A 426 -14.90 -16.14 -9.05
C SER A 426 -14.88 -17.65 -8.79
N GLY A 427 -15.10 -18.47 -9.84
CA GLY A 427 -15.15 -19.93 -9.72
C GLY A 427 -16.41 -20.46 -9.03
N MET A 428 -17.42 -19.61 -8.84
CA MET A 428 -18.70 -19.95 -8.21
C MET A 428 -19.81 -19.87 -9.26
N HIS A 429 -20.82 -20.72 -9.16
CA HIS A 429 -21.97 -20.66 -10.08
C HIS A 429 -22.79 -19.39 -9.83
N TYR A 430 -23.10 -19.14 -8.56
CA TYR A 430 -23.87 -17.99 -8.13
C TYR A 430 -22.98 -16.78 -7.83
N GLY A 431 -23.39 -15.61 -8.32
CA GLY A 431 -22.99 -14.33 -7.78
C GLY A 431 -23.74 -14.06 -6.47
N GLN A 432 -23.15 -13.28 -5.58
CA GLN A 432 -23.77 -12.86 -4.33
C GLN A 432 -23.27 -11.47 -3.94
N ARG A 433 -24.10 -10.67 -3.27
CA ARG A 433 -23.68 -9.41 -2.64
C ARG A 433 -24.53 -9.08 -1.44
N SER A 434 -23.97 -8.25 -0.55
CA SER A 434 -24.74 -7.67 0.55
C SER A 434 -24.62 -6.15 0.56
N PHE A 435 -25.75 -5.51 0.82
CA PHE A 435 -25.85 -4.07 0.92
C PHE A 435 -26.93 -3.71 1.95
N THR A 436 -27.08 -2.42 2.21
CA THR A 436 -28.19 -1.89 2.98
C THR A 436 -28.88 -0.77 2.25
N LEU A 437 -30.20 -0.72 2.39
CA LEU A 437 -30.98 0.47 2.08
C LEU A 437 -31.12 1.28 3.35
N GLY A 438 -30.66 2.52 3.35
CA GLY A 438 -30.92 3.46 4.43
C GLY A 438 -32.18 4.25 4.12
N ILE A 439 -33.13 4.33 5.04
CA ILE A 439 -34.30 5.19 4.98
C ILE A 439 -34.48 5.83 6.36
N GLY A 440 -34.71 7.14 6.39
CA GLY A 440 -35.03 7.83 7.64
C GLY A 440 -34.78 9.32 7.52
N GLU A 441 -34.62 9.96 8.67
CA GLU A 441 -34.28 11.37 8.74
C GLU A 441 -32.80 11.61 8.41
N ARG A 442 -32.49 12.77 7.81
CA ARG A 442 -31.14 13.20 7.42
C ARG A 442 -30.16 13.11 8.58
N GLN A 443 -30.58 13.45 9.79
CA GLN A 443 -29.72 13.40 10.98
C GLN A 443 -29.13 12.01 11.27
N HIS A 444 -29.83 10.94 10.88
CA HIS A 444 -29.31 9.59 11.03
C HIS A 444 -28.09 9.32 10.14
N PHE A 445 -27.88 10.10 9.06
CA PHE A 445 -26.80 9.93 8.09
C PHE A 445 -25.70 11.01 8.18
N ASN A 446 -25.73 11.85 9.22
CA ASN A 446 -24.73 12.90 9.42
C ASN A 446 -23.31 12.38 9.72
N ASP A 447 -23.21 11.15 10.25
CA ASP A 447 -21.97 10.42 10.45
C ASP A 447 -22.09 9.00 9.87
N LEU A 448 -21.66 8.86 8.62
CA LEU A 448 -21.73 7.57 7.93
C LEU A 448 -20.78 6.53 8.52
N ASN A 449 -19.71 6.92 9.22
CA ASN A 449 -18.89 5.96 9.94
C ASN A 449 -19.72 5.34 11.07
N ALA A 450 -20.44 6.15 11.86
CA ALA A 450 -21.28 5.63 12.93
C ALA A 450 -22.43 4.73 12.42
N VAL A 451 -23.03 5.06 11.26
CA VAL A 451 -24.10 4.26 10.64
C VAL A 451 -23.58 2.92 10.13
N VAL A 452 -22.52 2.94 9.32
CA VAL A 452 -21.93 1.73 8.73
C VAL A 452 -21.41 0.79 9.83
N ARG A 453 -20.78 1.33 10.87
CA ARG A 453 -20.20 0.53 11.97
C ARG A 453 -21.22 -0.21 12.81
N ARG A 454 -22.33 0.44 13.16
CA ARG A 454 -23.44 -0.17 13.92
C ARG A 454 -23.95 -1.46 13.25
N PHE A 455 -23.72 -1.57 11.94
CA PHE A 455 -24.29 -2.59 11.12
C PHE A 455 -23.28 -3.62 10.60
N THR A 456 -22.05 -3.20 10.22
CA THR A 456 -21.17 -4.02 9.37
C THR A 456 -19.90 -4.57 10.03
N ASP A 457 -19.28 -3.85 10.95
CA ASP A 457 -17.87 -4.13 11.30
C ASP A 457 -17.71 -5.15 12.41
N TRP A 458 -18.47 -5.06 13.49
CA TRP A 458 -18.41 -5.96 14.64
C TRP A 458 -19.80 -6.49 14.93
N THR A 459 -20.20 -7.56 14.25
CA THR A 459 -21.54 -8.08 14.50
C THR A 459 -21.61 -8.74 15.87
N LEU A 460 -22.70 -8.44 16.58
CA LEU A 460 -23.09 -9.12 17.82
C LEU A 460 -23.04 -10.65 17.67
N GLN A 461 -23.29 -11.13 16.46
CA GLN A 461 -23.24 -12.54 16.13
C GLN A 461 -21.84 -13.14 16.28
N ALA A 462 -20.81 -12.47 15.77
CA ALA A 462 -19.42 -12.90 15.94
C ALA A 462 -18.97 -12.81 17.41
N VAL A 463 -19.33 -11.72 18.10
CA VAL A 463 -19.04 -11.52 19.53
C VAL A 463 -19.65 -12.62 20.39
N THR A 464 -20.88 -13.04 20.09
CA THR A 464 -21.59 -14.06 20.88
C THR A 464 -21.10 -15.48 20.57
N ASN A 465 -20.79 -15.75 19.30
CA ASN A 465 -20.56 -17.12 18.83
C ASN A 465 -19.08 -17.51 18.81
N LYS A 466 -18.16 -16.55 18.63
CA LYS A 466 -16.74 -16.85 18.39
C LYS A 466 -15.80 -16.05 19.30
N TYR A 467 -16.06 -14.78 19.57
CA TYR A 467 -15.04 -13.94 20.21
C TYR A 467 -14.96 -14.15 21.73
N ILE A 468 -13.74 -14.34 22.23
CA ILE A 468 -13.39 -14.44 23.64
C ILE A 468 -12.62 -13.17 24.00
N THR A 469 -13.23 -12.28 24.78
CA THR A 469 -12.58 -11.02 25.20
C THR A 469 -12.16 -11.05 26.67
N GLN A 470 -12.49 -12.11 27.39
CA GLN A 470 -12.06 -12.38 28.76
C GLN A 470 -11.67 -13.86 28.85
N TRP A 471 -10.49 -14.14 29.39
CA TRP A 471 -9.97 -15.51 29.54
C TRP A 471 -9.06 -15.61 30.76
N GLU A 472 -8.86 -16.82 31.26
CA GLU A 472 -7.88 -17.10 32.31
C GLU A 472 -6.46 -16.98 31.73
N ARG A 473 -5.58 -16.25 32.41
CA ARG A 473 -4.22 -15.97 31.92
C ARG A 473 -3.26 -17.10 32.30
N ASP A 474 -2.37 -17.47 31.38
CA ASP A 474 -1.34 -18.49 31.59
C ASP A 474 0.09 -17.92 31.42
N PRO A 475 0.80 -17.62 32.53
CA PRO A 475 2.17 -17.11 32.49
C PRO A 475 3.20 -18.06 31.88
N SER A 476 2.90 -19.37 31.78
CA SER A 476 3.81 -20.33 31.15
C SER A 476 3.89 -20.17 29.64
N LEU A 477 2.84 -19.61 29.03
CA LEU A 477 2.76 -19.33 27.59
C LEU A 477 3.14 -17.88 27.25
N ALA A 478 3.20 -16.99 28.24
CA ALA A 478 3.60 -15.61 28.03
C ALA A 478 5.04 -15.48 27.50
N GLY A 479 5.34 -14.34 26.87
CA GLY A 479 6.57 -14.10 26.13
C GLY A 479 7.91 -14.21 26.89
N PRO A 480 9.02 -13.88 26.20
CA PRO A 480 9.06 -13.50 24.79
C PRO A 480 8.84 -14.68 23.84
N ASN A 481 8.01 -14.45 22.82
CA ASN A 481 7.70 -15.37 21.73
C ASN A 481 7.83 -14.70 20.34
N VAL A 482 7.87 -13.37 20.26
CA VAL A 482 7.77 -12.65 18.98
C VAL A 482 9.15 -12.44 18.34
N TYR A 483 10.03 -11.64 18.96
CA TYR A 483 11.39 -11.42 18.43
C TYR A 483 12.34 -12.56 18.76
N VAL A 484 12.15 -13.18 19.93
CA VAL A 484 13.10 -14.10 20.55
C VAL A 484 12.35 -15.04 21.49
N THR A 485 12.99 -16.11 21.94
CA THR A 485 12.47 -17.05 22.95
C THR A 485 13.11 -16.79 24.33
N ARG A 486 12.50 -17.33 25.39
CA ARG A 486 13.10 -17.32 26.75
C ARG A 486 14.48 -17.99 26.76
N GLU A 487 14.61 -19.13 26.09
CA GLU A 487 15.86 -19.89 25.98
C GLU A 487 16.98 -19.05 25.36
N ARG A 488 16.70 -18.32 24.28
CA ARG A 488 17.70 -17.46 23.65
C ARG A 488 18.08 -16.27 24.53
N ILE A 489 17.14 -15.68 25.29
CA ILE A 489 17.50 -14.66 26.30
C ILE A 489 18.42 -15.22 27.38
N GLU A 490 18.16 -16.44 27.86
CA GLU A 490 19.02 -17.13 28.83
C GLU A 490 20.41 -17.42 28.27
N GLU A 491 20.51 -17.80 27.00
CA GLU A 491 21.79 -17.95 26.29
C GLU A 491 22.58 -16.63 26.23
N LEU A 492 21.93 -15.53 25.84
CA LEU A 492 22.55 -14.20 25.81
C LEU A 492 23.05 -13.77 27.21
N ARG A 493 22.28 -14.10 28.26
CA ARG A 493 22.68 -13.87 29.66
C ARG A 493 23.89 -14.70 30.04
N ALA A 494 23.90 -15.98 29.71
CA ALA A 494 25.02 -16.86 29.98
C ALA A 494 26.31 -16.40 29.26
N ALA A 495 26.19 -15.96 28.00
CA ALA A 495 27.33 -15.38 27.27
C ALA A 495 27.87 -14.11 27.96
N TYR A 496 26.98 -13.23 28.43
CA TYR A 496 27.38 -12.07 29.22
C TYR A 496 28.06 -12.43 30.55
N GLU A 497 27.51 -13.39 31.29
CA GLU A 497 28.03 -13.82 32.60
C GLU A 497 29.38 -14.53 32.50
N THR A 498 29.62 -15.28 31.42
CA THR A 498 30.89 -15.99 31.19
C THR A 498 32.00 -15.06 30.70
N GLY A 499 31.65 -13.99 29.99
CA GLY A 499 32.64 -13.06 29.44
C GLY A 499 33.40 -13.61 28.23
N GLU A 500 32.84 -14.61 27.54
CA GLU A 500 33.49 -15.33 26.44
C GLU A 500 32.58 -15.36 25.19
N GLY A 501 33.19 -15.46 24.01
CA GLY A 501 32.50 -15.63 22.72
C GLY A 501 32.07 -14.33 22.02
N GLN A 502 31.61 -14.47 20.77
CA GLN A 502 31.26 -13.34 19.91
C GLN A 502 30.10 -12.50 20.45
N ILE A 503 29.12 -13.14 21.10
CA ILE A 503 28.00 -12.45 21.76
C ILE A 503 28.51 -11.48 22.83
N TYR A 504 29.46 -11.92 23.67
CA TYR A 504 30.04 -11.05 24.70
C TYR A 504 30.81 -9.88 24.08
N GLU A 505 31.56 -10.11 23.00
CA GLU A 505 32.30 -9.05 22.31
C GLU A 505 31.36 -7.96 21.75
N ILE A 506 30.23 -8.35 21.16
CA ILE A 506 29.19 -7.41 20.70
C ILE A 506 28.64 -6.58 21.89
N ILE A 507 28.34 -7.25 23.01
CA ILE A 507 27.76 -6.62 24.20
C ILE A 507 28.76 -5.70 24.93
N ARG A 508 30.05 -6.05 24.94
CA ARG A 508 31.07 -5.41 25.79
C ARG A 508 31.20 -3.91 25.53
N ASP A 509 31.26 -3.51 24.27
CA ASP A 509 31.53 -2.12 23.90
C ASP A 509 30.32 -1.23 24.26
N ASP A 510 29.11 -1.72 24.01
CA ASP A 510 27.87 -1.03 24.40
C ASP A 510 27.63 -1.03 25.91
N MET A 511 28.14 -2.04 26.65
CA MET A 511 28.12 -2.05 28.12
C MET A 511 28.97 -0.93 28.72
N GLN A 512 30.12 -0.64 28.12
CA GLN A 512 30.92 0.50 28.57
C GLN A 512 30.13 1.80 28.37
N ARG A 513 29.52 1.98 27.19
CA ARG A 513 28.69 3.16 26.89
C ARG A 513 27.51 3.30 27.85
N LEU A 514 26.80 2.20 28.15
CA LEU A 514 25.70 2.20 29.12
C LEU A 514 26.16 2.70 30.50
N ARG A 515 27.30 2.19 31.00
CA ARG A 515 27.85 2.60 32.30
C ARG A 515 28.27 4.07 32.30
N GLU A 516 28.85 4.55 31.21
CA GLU A 516 29.21 5.96 31.04
C GLU A 516 27.97 6.87 31.06
N LEU A 517 26.92 6.51 30.32
CA LEU A 517 25.65 7.25 30.31
C LEU A 517 24.98 7.25 31.68
N GLN A 518 24.96 6.11 32.38
CA GLN A 518 24.43 6.01 33.74
C GLN A 518 25.22 6.92 34.70
N ALA A 519 26.56 6.93 34.63
CA ALA A 519 27.40 7.79 35.44
C ALA A 519 27.18 9.29 35.14
N GLN A 520 27.05 9.66 33.85
CA GLN A 520 26.76 11.03 33.43
C GLN A 520 25.39 11.50 33.93
N ARG A 521 24.36 10.65 33.81
CA ARG A 521 23.02 10.91 34.36
C ARG A 521 23.08 11.14 35.87
N ASP A 522 23.75 10.24 36.60
CA ASP A 522 23.84 10.30 38.06
C ASP A 522 24.63 11.53 38.55
N GLU A 523 25.56 12.06 37.75
CA GLU A 523 26.24 13.34 38.01
C GLU A 523 25.36 14.56 37.67
N LEU A 524 24.64 14.54 36.56
CA LEU A 524 23.85 15.67 36.07
C LEU A 524 22.54 15.87 36.83
N GLU A 525 21.87 14.79 37.23
CA GLU A 525 20.56 14.85 37.90
C GLU A 525 20.60 15.74 39.16
N PRO A 526 21.55 15.59 40.12
CA PRO A 526 21.66 16.50 41.27
C PRO A 526 21.91 17.96 40.87
N ARG A 527 22.64 18.20 39.77
CA ARG A 527 22.94 19.55 39.26
C ARG A 527 21.69 20.20 38.66
N VAL A 528 20.87 19.46 37.92
CA VAL A 528 19.56 19.90 37.41
C VAL A 528 18.64 20.26 38.58
N GLN A 529 18.55 19.39 39.60
CA GLN A 529 17.73 19.66 40.78
C GLN A 529 18.22 20.89 41.56
N ALA A 530 19.54 21.08 41.70
CA ALA A 530 20.11 22.26 42.35
C ALA A 530 19.83 23.55 41.57
N ALA A 531 19.99 23.56 40.25
CA ALA A 531 19.67 24.71 39.40
C ALA A 531 18.16 25.05 39.44
N ARG A 532 17.30 24.03 39.45
CA ARG A 532 15.84 24.17 39.63
C ARG A 532 15.47 24.75 40.99
N ALA A 533 16.17 24.34 42.05
CA ALA A 533 15.96 24.89 43.38
C ALA A 533 16.42 26.34 43.47
N ALA A 534 17.57 26.67 42.86
CA ALA A 534 18.11 28.03 42.82
C ALA A 534 17.21 28.99 42.02
N SER A 535 16.67 28.56 40.87
CA SER A 535 15.73 29.38 40.08
C SER A 535 14.40 29.65 40.80
N ARG A 536 14.04 28.81 41.77
CA ARG A 536 12.84 28.93 42.62
C ARG A 536 13.11 29.60 43.97
N ASN A 537 14.35 29.97 44.27
CA ASN A 537 14.70 30.59 45.55
C ASN A 537 14.15 32.02 45.62
N SER A 538 13.12 32.26 46.43
CA SER A 538 12.51 33.58 46.60
C SER A 538 13.45 34.63 47.20
N ASP A 539 14.52 34.20 47.86
CA ASP A 539 15.48 35.08 48.53
C ASP A 539 16.65 35.48 47.62
N ALA A 540 16.77 34.89 46.42
CA ALA A 540 17.78 35.24 45.42
C ALA A 540 17.36 36.46 44.58
N SER A 541 18.34 37.18 44.00
CA SER A 541 18.02 38.29 43.11
C SER A 541 17.31 37.79 41.84
N GLU A 542 16.61 38.69 41.12
CA GLU A 542 15.97 38.33 39.85
C GLU A 542 16.99 37.88 38.79
N GLU A 543 18.15 38.54 38.75
CA GLU A 543 19.27 38.16 37.89
C GLU A 543 19.80 36.76 38.20
N ASP A 544 19.98 36.43 39.50
CA ASP A 544 20.42 35.10 39.92
C ASP A 544 19.39 34.00 39.58
N ARG A 545 18.10 34.32 39.69
CA ARG A 545 17.02 33.37 39.36
C ARG A 545 16.95 33.09 37.86
N GLU A 546 17.11 34.11 37.02
CA GLU A 546 17.10 33.91 35.56
C GLU A 546 18.35 33.17 35.09
N ALA A 547 19.53 33.51 35.61
CA ALA A 547 20.76 32.76 35.35
C ALA A 547 20.65 31.28 35.79
N ALA A 548 20.03 31.01 36.95
CA ALA A 548 19.80 29.64 37.41
C ALA A 548 18.77 28.89 36.54
N LYS A 549 17.80 29.61 35.95
CA LYS A 549 16.81 29.04 35.02
C LYS A 549 17.45 28.69 33.68
N GLU A 550 18.24 29.60 33.09
CA GLU A 550 19.02 29.29 31.88
C GLU A 550 19.92 28.08 32.10
N LYS A 551 20.61 28.02 33.26
CA LYS A 551 21.45 26.87 33.60
C LYS A 551 20.64 25.58 33.81
N HIS A 552 19.45 25.67 34.40
CA HIS A 552 18.54 24.54 34.51
C HIS A 552 18.12 24.02 33.14
N ASP A 553 17.79 24.92 32.21
CA ASP A 553 17.30 24.54 30.88
C ASP A 553 18.44 23.91 30.04
N GLU A 554 19.66 24.44 30.12
CA GLU A 554 20.87 23.84 29.55
C GLU A 554 21.11 22.42 30.08
N LEU A 555 21.21 22.27 31.42
CA LEU A 555 21.46 20.97 32.06
C LEU A 555 20.32 19.98 31.82
N ARG A 556 19.06 20.44 31.73
CA ARG A 556 17.92 19.57 31.45
C ARG A 556 17.92 19.11 29.99
N SER A 557 18.41 19.94 29.06
CA SER A 557 18.62 19.52 27.67
C SER A 557 19.67 18.41 27.59
N GLU A 558 20.82 18.60 28.23
CA GLU A 558 21.88 17.58 28.29
C GLU A 558 21.39 16.27 28.94
N LEU A 559 20.73 16.38 30.10
CA LEU A 559 20.16 15.22 30.80
C LEU A 559 19.11 14.51 29.93
N ARG A 560 18.30 15.25 29.18
CA ARG A 560 17.30 14.68 28.28
C ARG A 560 17.93 13.91 27.13
N GLU A 561 19.03 14.38 26.54
CA GLU A 561 19.74 13.65 25.49
C GLU A 561 20.29 12.31 26.02
N ILE A 562 20.85 12.32 27.25
CA ILE A 562 21.30 11.10 27.93
C ILE A 562 20.13 10.16 28.25
N GLU A 563 19.02 10.69 28.77
CA GLU A 563 17.80 9.93 29.04
C GLU A 563 17.25 9.30 27.74
N GLU A 564 17.23 10.05 26.63
CA GLU A 564 16.78 9.56 25.32
C GLU A 564 17.70 8.45 24.77
N GLU A 565 19.02 8.54 24.96
CA GLU A 565 19.95 7.47 24.59
C GLU A 565 19.81 6.23 25.49
N LEU A 566 19.66 6.42 26.80
CA LEU A 566 19.37 5.33 27.75
C LEU A 566 18.02 4.64 27.48
N ASP A 567 17.05 5.39 26.96
CA ASP A 567 15.72 4.89 26.57
C ASP A 567 15.68 4.31 25.14
N SER A 568 16.82 4.30 24.43
CA SER A 568 16.94 3.62 23.15
C SER A 568 16.71 2.12 23.27
N THR A 569 16.22 1.49 22.19
CA THR A 569 15.93 0.05 22.15
C THR A 569 17.16 -0.79 22.47
N ASP A 570 18.34 -0.40 21.97
CA ASP A 570 19.59 -1.13 22.20
C ASP A 570 19.99 -1.12 23.67
N MET A 571 19.94 0.04 24.34
CA MET A 571 20.25 0.13 25.78
C MET A 571 19.24 -0.64 26.63
N GLN A 572 17.98 -0.70 26.22
CA GLN A 572 16.96 -1.49 26.91
C GLN A 572 17.16 -3.00 26.73
N ILE A 573 17.55 -3.46 25.53
CA ILE A 573 17.92 -4.87 25.29
C ILE A 573 19.15 -5.23 26.14
N LEU A 574 20.13 -4.34 26.17
CA LEU A 574 21.34 -4.52 26.97
C LEU A 574 21.01 -4.67 28.46
N ARG A 575 20.09 -3.85 28.99
CA ARG A 575 19.60 -3.97 30.37
C ARG A 575 18.68 -5.19 30.56
N LEU A 576 17.95 -5.64 29.56
CA LEU A 576 17.16 -6.88 29.62
C LEU A 576 18.08 -8.09 29.80
N ILE A 577 19.20 -8.11 29.07
CA ILE A 577 20.22 -9.15 29.18
C ILE A 577 20.94 -9.01 30.53
N THR A 578 21.47 -7.85 30.86
CA THR A 578 22.39 -7.71 32.01
C THR A 578 21.75 -7.46 33.37
N GLU A 579 20.57 -6.83 33.41
CA GLU A 579 19.87 -6.40 34.64
C GLU A 579 18.50 -7.08 34.81
N GLY A 580 18.03 -7.86 33.84
CA GLY A 580 16.67 -8.40 33.85
C GLY A 580 15.58 -7.33 33.68
N PHE A 581 15.91 -6.22 33.00
CA PHE A 581 15.02 -5.07 32.82
C PHE A 581 13.67 -5.44 32.19
N GLN A 582 12.60 -4.88 32.74
CA GLN A 582 11.22 -5.01 32.26
C GLN A 582 10.62 -3.60 32.13
N ARG A 583 9.71 -3.43 31.16
CA ARG A 583 8.94 -2.19 31.03
C ARG A 583 7.55 -2.45 30.47
N ASN A 584 6.60 -1.62 30.88
CA ASN A 584 5.28 -1.61 30.29
C ASN A 584 5.32 -0.83 28.96
N VAL A 585 5.17 -1.53 27.85
CA VAL A 585 5.04 -0.92 26.51
C VAL A 585 3.57 -0.67 26.24
N GLY A 586 3.23 0.57 25.90
CA GLY A 586 1.87 0.93 25.52
C GLY A 586 1.40 0.14 24.29
N LEU A 587 0.51 -0.82 24.51
CA LEU A 587 -0.10 -1.60 23.45
C LEU A 587 -1.19 -0.78 22.76
N GLN A 588 -1.26 -0.92 21.43
CA GLN A 588 -2.43 -0.47 20.71
C GLN A 588 -3.57 -1.46 20.91
N ASP A 589 -4.76 -0.92 21.12
CA ASP A 589 -5.97 -1.71 21.26
C ASP A 589 -6.93 -1.44 20.09
N ALA A 590 -8.06 -2.13 20.08
CA ALA A 590 -9.05 -2.00 19.04
C ALA A 590 -9.77 -0.64 19.01
N THR A 591 -9.48 0.33 19.89
CA THR A 591 -10.22 1.60 19.98
C THR A 591 -10.28 2.35 18.64
N LEU A 592 -9.22 2.32 17.83
CA LEU A 592 -9.25 2.98 16.52
C LEU A 592 -10.22 2.29 15.55
N TRP A 593 -10.18 0.97 15.43
CA TRP A 593 -11.13 0.18 14.65
C TRP A 593 -12.55 0.22 15.24
N LEU A 594 -12.65 0.41 16.55
CA LEU A 594 -13.88 0.61 17.27
C LEU A 594 -14.33 2.09 17.31
N SER A 595 -13.64 2.98 16.61
CA SER A 595 -14.10 4.37 16.39
C SER A 595 -14.29 4.68 14.91
N ARG A 596 -13.69 3.89 14.01
CA ARG A 596 -13.72 4.08 12.55
C ARG A 596 -14.33 2.87 11.86
N ARG A 597 -14.92 3.07 10.68
CA ARG A 597 -15.35 1.93 9.87
C ARG A 597 -14.12 1.20 9.33
N TYR A 598 -14.16 -0.11 9.18
CA TYR A 598 -13.01 -0.90 8.67
C TYR A 598 -12.42 -0.34 7.38
N GLN A 599 -13.26 0.30 6.57
CA GLN A 599 -12.90 0.85 5.28
C GLN A 599 -12.42 2.32 5.32
N ASP A 600 -12.11 2.86 6.51
CA ASP A 600 -11.45 4.17 6.68
C ASP A 600 -9.96 4.09 6.30
N ASP A 601 -9.41 5.05 5.56
CA ASP A 601 -7.99 5.06 5.13
C ASP A 601 -6.99 5.12 6.26
N PHE A 602 -7.41 5.61 7.43
CA PHE A 602 -6.62 5.45 8.65
C PHE A 602 -6.43 3.99 9.06
N LEU A 603 -7.31 3.09 8.65
CA LEU A 603 -7.23 1.64 8.90
C LEU A 603 -6.67 0.86 7.69
N ASN A 604 -6.16 1.54 6.67
CA ASN A 604 -5.41 0.88 5.61
C ASN A 604 -4.23 0.10 6.25
N PRO A 605 -3.98 -1.17 5.87
CA PRO A 605 -2.86 -1.98 6.38
C PRO A 605 -1.51 -1.26 6.36
N THR A 606 -1.28 -0.36 5.40
CA THR A 606 -0.02 0.39 5.28
C THR A 606 0.05 1.64 6.16
N SER A 607 -1.06 2.02 6.81
CA SER A 607 -1.13 3.17 7.69
C SER A 607 -0.28 2.95 8.93
N ARG A 608 0.21 4.05 9.52
CA ARG A 608 0.96 3.99 10.78
C ARG A 608 0.15 3.33 11.89
N ALA A 609 -1.16 3.54 11.92
CA ALA A 609 -2.01 3.00 12.97
C ALA A 609 -2.10 1.47 12.92
N VAL A 610 -2.14 0.87 11.72
CA VAL A 610 -2.14 -0.60 11.59
C VAL A 610 -0.74 -1.17 11.80
N ARG A 611 0.29 -0.53 11.26
CA ARG A 611 1.69 -1.00 11.36
C ARG A 611 2.26 -0.95 12.78
N ASN A 612 1.71 -0.12 13.64
CA ASN A 612 2.10 -0.04 15.05
C ASN A 612 1.72 -1.31 15.86
N VAL A 613 1.01 -2.29 15.27
CA VAL A 613 0.84 -3.62 15.88
C VAL A 613 2.18 -4.31 16.16
N LYS A 614 3.27 -3.87 15.51
CA LYS A 614 4.65 -4.29 15.84
C LYS A 614 5.05 -3.96 17.28
N ASN A 615 4.37 -3.03 17.96
CA ASN A 615 4.60 -2.73 19.37
C ASN A 615 4.27 -3.93 20.28
N PHE A 616 3.44 -4.88 19.82
CA PHE A 616 3.22 -6.14 20.53
C PHE A 616 4.54 -6.93 20.68
N ALA A 617 5.44 -6.84 19.70
CA ALA A 617 6.74 -7.49 19.78
C ALA A 617 7.64 -6.89 20.87
N GLU A 618 7.63 -5.57 21.05
CA GLU A 618 8.36 -4.92 22.14
C GLU A 618 7.71 -5.19 23.49
N ALA A 619 6.39 -5.16 23.58
CA ALA A 619 5.67 -5.48 24.81
C ALA A 619 5.92 -6.93 25.26
N ASP A 620 5.91 -7.86 24.30
CA ASP A 620 6.23 -9.27 24.51
C ASP A 620 7.68 -9.45 24.99
N LEU A 621 8.64 -8.77 24.35
CA LEU A 621 10.06 -8.79 24.73
C LEU A 621 10.32 -8.33 26.17
N PHE A 622 9.69 -7.23 26.58
CA PHE A 622 9.93 -6.60 27.89
C PHE A 622 8.90 -6.99 28.97
N SER A 623 8.02 -7.96 28.68
CA SER A 623 7.00 -8.46 29.61
C SER A 623 7.58 -9.18 30.82
N GLY A 624 8.82 -9.67 30.73
CA GLY A 624 9.44 -10.44 31.80
C GLY A 624 8.83 -11.83 32.03
N GLY A 625 8.10 -12.35 31.04
CA GLY A 625 7.37 -13.61 31.18
C GLY A 625 5.95 -13.47 31.74
N GLU A 626 5.47 -12.24 31.91
CA GLU A 626 4.10 -11.99 32.36
C GLU A 626 3.13 -11.85 31.18
N PRO A 627 1.88 -12.34 31.29
CA PRO A 627 0.86 -12.16 30.26
C PRO A 627 0.56 -10.67 30.00
N ILE A 628 0.48 -10.28 28.73
CA ILE A 628 0.20 -8.89 28.31
C ILE A 628 -1.19 -8.75 27.67
N GLY A 629 -1.65 -7.51 27.49
CA GLY A 629 -2.91 -7.19 26.82
C GLY A 629 -4.18 -7.58 27.58
N GLY A 630 -5.32 -7.61 26.87
CA GLY A 630 -6.65 -7.90 27.42
C GLY A 630 -7.71 -7.90 26.33
N GLY A 631 -9.00 -7.83 26.67
CA GLY A 631 -10.11 -7.97 25.70
C GLY A 631 -10.06 -7.04 24.49
N ARG A 632 -9.68 -5.76 24.69
CA ARG A 632 -9.52 -4.81 23.57
C ARG A 632 -8.29 -5.08 22.70
N HIS A 633 -7.33 -5.87 23.16
CA HIS A 633 -6.18 -6.31 22.38
C HIS A 633 -6.50 -7.60 21.63
N ALA A 634 -7.20 -8.55 22.27
CA ALA A 634 -7.74 -9.75 21.61
C ALA A 634 -8.70 -9.39 20.46
N ALA A 635 -9.50 -8.33 20.66
CA ALA A 635 -10.30 -7.69 19.61
C ALA A 635 -9.53 -7.42 18.32
N LEU A 636 -8.27 -6.95 18.40
CA LEU A 636 -7.45 -6.72 17.22
C LEU A 636 -7.07 -8.02 16.49
N GLY A 637 -6.87 -9.12 17.22
CA GLY A 637 -6.62 -10.44 16.63
C GLY A 637 -7.81 -10.90 15.79
N TYR A 638 -9.03 -10.72 16.34
CA TYR A 638 -10.26 -10.95 15.58
C TYR A 638 -10.40 -10.03 14.38
N ILE A 639 -10.13 -8.73 14.52
CA ILE A 639 -10.19 -7.78 13.40
C ILE A 639 -9.18 -8.15 12.30
N SER A 640 -7.96 -8.52 12.67
CA SER A 640 -6.88 -8.84 11.71
C SER A 640 -7.11 -10.18 11.00
N THR A 641 -7.94 -11.05 11.56
CA THR A 641 -8.40 -12.29 10.93
C THR A 641 -9.78 -12.15 10.30
N ASP A 642 -10.39 -10.97 10.40
CA ASP A 642 -11.72 -10.71 9.89
C ASP A 642 -11.67 -10.44 8.40
N LEU A 643 -12.37 -11.27 7.64
CA LEU A 643 -12.38 -11.10 6.19
C LEU A 643 -13.06 -9.81 5.76
N ASP A 644 -13.96 -9.19 6.53
CA ASP A 644 -14.52 -7.88 6.15
C ASP A 644 -13.57 -6.71 6.45
N ALA A 645 -12.57 -6.90 7.33
CA ALA A 645 -11.56 -5.88 7.63
C ALA A 645 -10.64 -5.66 6.43
N TRP A 646 -10.15 -6.75 5.82
CA TRP A 646 -9.41 -6.68 4.57
C TRP A 646 -9.60 -7.93 3.67
N PRO A 647 -10.73 -8.03 2.97
CA PRO A 647 -11.16 -9.20 2.15
C PRO A 647 -10.43 -9.39 0.81
N GLY A 648 -9.53 -8.48 0.43
CA GLY A 648 -8.96 -8.43 -0.93
C GLY A 648 -8.12 -9.63 -1.40
N TRP A 649 -8.11 -10.77 -0.70
CA TRP A 649 -7.36 -11.97 -1.07
C TRP A 649 -8.25 -13.05 -1.74
N HIS A 650 -9.51 -13.25 -1.29
CA HIS A 650 -10.40 -14.28 -1.84
C HIS A 650 -11.05 -13.91 -3.19
N GLN A 651 -10.97 -12.64 -3.61
CA GLN A 651 -11.43 -12.17 -4.93
C GLN A 651 -10.29 -11.92 -5.92
N GLY A 652 -9.09 -12.48 -5.67
CA GLY A 652 -7.92 -12.32 -6.51
C GLY A 652 -7.13 -11.03 -6.26
N TRP A 653 -5.84 -11.06 -6.59
CA TRP A 653 -4.83 -10.02 -6.28
C TRP A 653 -5.00 -8.67 -7.01
N SER A 654 -6.06 -8.51 -7.80
CA SER A 654 -6.27 -7.31 -8.61
C SER A 654 -6.34 -5.97 -7.83
N PRO A 655 -6.45 -5.91 -6.48
CA PRO A 655 -6.36 -4.64 -5.75
C PRO A 655 -5.16 -4.46 -4.79
N GLY A 656 -4.20 -5.39 -4.72
CA GLY A 656 -3.06 -5.27 -3.81
C GLY A 656 -1.72 -5.21 -4.54
N ASN A 657 -0.90 -4.20 -4.24
CA ASN A 657 0.52 -4.30 -4.61
C ASN A 657 1.16 -5.44 -3.79
N PRO A 658 1.96 -6.31 -4.43
CA PRO A 658 2.65 -7.41 -3.76
C PRO A 658 3.37 -7.05 -2.46
N ASN A 659 4.10 -5.93 -2.45
CA ASN A 659 4.81 -5.46 -1.27
C ASN A 659 3.96 -5.14 -0.03
N PHE A 660 2.65 -4.93 -0.18
CA PHE A 660 1.75 -4.58 0.93
C PHE A 660 0.85 -5.73 1.36
N HIS A 661 0.94 -6.89 0.70
CA HIS A 661 0.11 -8.02 1.09
C HIS A 661 0.46 -8.50 2.51
N THR A 662 1.75 -8.54 2.86
CA THR A 662 2.24 -8.87 4.19
C THR A 662 1.69 -7.97 5.30
N ASP A 663 1.48 -6.67 5.04
CA ASP A 663 0.92 -5.73 6.02
C ASP A 663 -0.52 -6.11 6.46
N LYS A 664 -1.24 -6.92 5.66
CA LYS A 664 -2.65 -7.27 5.90
C LYS A 664 -2.81 -8.31 7.02
N TYR A 665 -2.02 -9.36 6.98
CA TYR A 665 -2.13 -10.50 7.90
C TYR A 665 -1.11 -10.43 9.05
N MET A 666 -0.11 -9.54 8.98
CA MET A 666 0.88 -9.41 10.07
C MET A 666 0.24 -9.11 11.42
N GLY A 667 -0.88 -8.38 11.47
CA GLY A 667 -1.58 -8.09 12.71
C GLY A 667 -1.98 -9.36 13.46
N ALA A 668 -2.54 -10.34 12.76
CA ALA A 668 -2.93 -11.62 13.33
C ALA A 668 -1.72 -12.37 13.91
N ILE A 669 -0.58 -12.32 13.22
CA ILE A 669 0.65 -13.01 13.64
C ILE A 669 1.29 -12.34 14.86
N TYR A 670 1.44 -11.00 14.85
CA TYR A 670 1.99 -10.28 16.00
C TYR A 670 1.12 -10.44 17.25
N ILE A 671 -0.20 -10.39 17.10
CA ILE A 671 -1.14 -10.51 18.21
C ILE A 671 -1.20 -11.96 18.71
N GLY A 672 -1.28 -12.93 17.80
CA GLY A 672 -1.24 -14.35 18.15
C GLY A 672 0.05 -14.72 18.86
N GLY A 673 1.21 -14.30 18.32
CA GLY A 673 2.52 -14.53 18.93
C GLY A 673 2.70 -13.86 20.28
N ALA A 674 2.14 -12.66 20.50
CA ALA A 674 2.27 -11.93 21.76
C ALA A 674 1.23 -12.35 22.83
N LEU A 675 0.06 -12.84 22.42
CA LEU A 675 -1.03 -13.30 23.29
C LEU A 675 -1.17 -14.82 23.23
N ARG A 676 -0.06 -15.58 23.34
CA ARG A 676 -0.05 -17.06 23.25
C ARG A 676 -0.98 -17.75 24.24
N ASP A 677 -1.26 -17.12 25.37
CA ASP A 677 -2.16 -17.65 26.38
C ASP A 677 -3.65 -17.37 26.08
N HIS A 678 -3.96 -16.67 24.99
CA HIS A 678 -5.33 -16.50 24.52
C HIS A 678 -5.83 -17.78 23.82
N PRO A 679 -7.05 -18.27 24.09
CA PRO A 679 -7.55 -19.53 23.53
C PRO A 679 -7.57 -19.60 21.99
N HIS A 680 -7.71 -18.47 21.31
CA HIS A 680 -7.72 -18.38 19.83
C HIS A 680 -6.39 -17.90 19.25
N SER A 681 -5.31 -17.83 20.05
CA SER A 681 -4.00 -17.44 19.55
C SER A 681 -3.53 -18.36 18.40
N ASP A 682 -3.71 -19.67 18.55
CA ASP A 682 -3.37 -20.65 17.52
C ASP A 682 -4.20 -20.45 16.25
N GLU A 683 -5.49 -20.10 16.35
CA GLU A 683 -6.33 -19.79 15.18
C GLU A 683 -5.81 -18.56 14.42
N TRP A 684 -5.41 -17.51 15.15
CA TRP A 684 -4.86 -16.30 14.53
C TRP A 684 -3.51 -16.55 13.85
N LEU A 685 -2.66 -17.34 14.48
CA LEU A 685 -1.38 -17.77 13.90
C LEU A 685 -1.60 -18.67 12.70
N GLN A 686 -2.54 -19.61 12.75
CA GLN A 686 -2.90 -20.48 11.62
C GLN A 686 -3.41 -19.67 10.43
N PHE A 687 -4.32 -18.71 10.67
CA PHE A 687 -4.76 -17.78 9.64
C PHE A 687 -3.57 -17.02 9.02
N GLY A 688 -2.69 -16.50 9.88
CA GLY A 688 -1.48 -15.80 9.45
C GLY A 688 -0.53 -16.68 8.65
N TRP A 689 -0.38 -17.96 9.03
CA TRP A 689 0.48 -18.95 8.39
C TRP A 689 0.01 -19.27 6.97
N GLU A 690 -1.29 -19.53 6.81
CA GLU A 690 -1.88 -19.79 5.50
C GLU A 690 -1.75 -18.59 4.56
N ASN A 691 -2.03 -17.38 5.06
CA ASN A 691 -1.85 -16.15 4.29
C ASN A 691 -0.37 -15.91 3.96
N PHE A 692 0.54 -16.22 4.88
CA PHE A 692 1.98 -16.13 4.65
C PHE A 692 2.43 -17.07 3.52
N LEU A 693 2.01 -18.33 3.54
CA LEU A 693 2.37 -19.29 2.49
C LEU A 693 1.80 -18.89 1.12
N GLU A 694 0.52 -18.46 1.10
CA GLU A 694 -0.11 -17.98 -0.13
C GLU A 694 0.57 -16.71 -0.68
N ASP A 695 1.00 -15.80 0.20
CA ASP A 695 1.76 -14.60 -0.17
C ASP A 695 3.10 -14.99 -0.79
N VAL A 696 3.87 -15.86 -0.12
CA VAL A 696 5.17 -16.35 -0.58
C VAL A 696 5.07 -17.00 -1.97
N ASP A 697 4.09 -17.88 -2.19
CA ASP A 697 3.86 -18.57 -3.47
C ASP A 697 3.57 -17.60 -4.63
N LYS A 698 3.08 -16.39 -4.32
CA LYS A 698 2.74 -15.36 -5.32
C LYS A 698 3.87 -14.36 -5.54
N VAL A 699 4.61 -14.00 -4.49
CA VAL A 699 5.64 -12.96 -4.56
C VAL A 699 7.02 -13.50 -4.88
N LEU A 700 7.29 -14.79 -4.65
CA LEU A 700 8.54 -15.43 -5.05
C LEU A 700 8.29 -16.31 -6.29
N PHE A 701 8.87 -15.90 -7.41
CA PHE A 701 8.68 -16.56 -8.69
C PHE A 701 9.58 -17.79 -8.81
N ALA A 702 8.96 -18.97 -8.88
CA ALA A 702 9.66 -20.23 -9.10
C ALA A 702 10.26 -20.31 -10.52
N PRO A 703 11.38 -21.03 -10.73
CA PRO A 703 12.14 -21.80 -9.75
C PRO A 703 13.20 -21.01 -8.96
N ASP A 704 13.51 -19.77 -9.36
CA ASP A 704 14.68 -19.04 -8.86
C ASP A 704 14.39 -18.06 -7.71
N GLY A 705 13.16 -18.06 -7.18
CA GLY A 705 12.78 -17.22 -6.05
C GLY A 705 12.87 -15.72 -6.34
N VAL A 706 12.83 -15.32 -7.61
CA VAL A 706 12.88 -13.91 -8.02
C VAL A 706 11.63 -13.22 -7.48
N GLY A 707 11.81 -12.06 -6.85
CA GLY A 707 10.69 -11.26 -6.40
C GLY A 707 9.80 -10.83 -7.57
N TYR A 708 8.48 -10.93 -7.40
CA TYR A 708 7.53 -10.48 -8.42
C TYR A 708 7.69 -8.98 -8.70
N GLU A 709 8.02 -8.17 -7.69
CA GLU A 709 8.34 -6.75 -7.84
C GLU A 709 9.85 -6.48 -8.02
N CYS A 710 10.19 -5.23 -8.33
CA CYS A 710 11.57 -4.82 -8.50
C CYS A 710 12.41 -5.08 -7.23
N PRO A 711 13.75 -5.25 -7.36
CA PRO A 711 14.61 -5.71 -6.26
C PRO A 711 14.41 -4.98 -4.92
N GLY A 712 14.22 -3.66 -4.92
CA GLY A 712 14.02 -2.90 -3.68
C GLY A 712 12.74 -3.29 -2.94
N TYR A 713 11.63 -3.46 -3.66
CA TYR A 713 10.34 -3.81 -3.08
C TYR A 713 10.22 -5.30 -2.74
N ALA A 714 10.84 -6.18 -3.54
CA ALA A 714 10.99 -7.59 -3.20
C ALA A 714 11.76 -7.77 -1.88
N GLY A 715 12.89 -7.08 -1.71
CA GLY A 715 13.66 -7.12 -0.47
C GLY A 715 12.91 -6.51 0.72
N TYR A 716 12.12 -5.47 0.51
CA TYR A 716 11.22 -4.91 1.53
C TYR A 716 10.19 -5.93 2.02
N ALA A 717 9.49 -6.60 1.09
CA ALA A 717 8.48 -7.59 1.41
C ALA A 717 9.09 -8.80 2.12
N MET A 718 10.19 -9.33 1.59
CA MET A 718 10.91 -10.47 2.17
C MET A 718 11.38 -10.18 3.59
N ARG A 719 11.88 -8.96 3.89
CA ARG A 719 12.25 -8.59 5.26
C ARG A 719 11.06 -8.65 6.23
N LEU A 720 9.88 -8.18 5.82
CA LEU A 720 8.69 -8.29 6.66
C LEU A 720 8.33 -9.76 6.87
N GLN A 721 8.38 -10.57 5.81
CA GLN A 721 8.12 -12.01 5.86
C GLN A 721 9.09 -12.74 6.80
N LEU A 722 10.39 -12.44 6.78
CA LEU A 722 11.37 -13.03 7.70
C LEU A 722 11.06 -12.70 9.16
N GLY A 723 10.61 -11.47 9.45
CA GLY A 723 10.18 -11.09 10.79
C GLY A 723 8.95 -11.89 11.26
N LEU A 724 8.02 -12.21 10.36
CA LEU A 724 6.83 -13.02 10.68
C LEU A 724 7.16 -14.51 10.80
N ALA A 725 8.04 -15.02 9.94
CA ALA A 725 8.54 -16.39 10.02
C ALA A 725 9.22 -16.69 11.36
N ARG A 726 9.87 -15.68 11.96
CA ARG A 726 10.49 -15.82 13.29
C ARG A 726 9.44 -16.09 14.36
N ILE A 727 8.28 -15.42 14.26
CA ILE A 727 7.16 -15.61 15.20
C ILE A 727 6.62 -17.04 15.08
N PHE A 728 6.46 -17.56 13.86
CA PHE A 728 6.04 -18.95 13.67
C PHE A 728 7.03 -19.95 14.24
N LEU A 729 8.33 -19.74 13.99
CA LEU A 729 9.39 -20.59 14.53
C LEU A 729 9.36 -20.60 16.06
N ASN A 730 9.32 -19.42 16.67
CA ASN A 730 9.29 -19.27 18.13
C ASN A 730 7.99 -19.81 18.76
N ALA A 731 6.86 -19.71 18.05
CA ALA A 731 5.57 -20.23 18.49
C ALA A 731 5.40 -21.75 18.24
N GLY A 732 6.37 -22.41 17.60
CA GLY A 732 6.36 -23.85 17.33
C GLY A 732 5.55 -24.29 16.11
N PHE A 733 5.24 -23.37 15.18
CA PHE A 733 4.50 -23.66 13.94
C PHE A 733 5.36 -24.26 12.82
N GLY A 734 6.69 -24.11 12.89
CA GLY A 734 7.63 -24.61 11.89
C GLY A 734 8.62 -23.54 11.42
N ASN A 735 9.50 -23.91 10.48
CA ASN A 735 10.47 -23.01 9.88
C ASN A 735 10.14 -22.82 8.39
N PRO A 736 9.16 -21.96 8.05
CA PRO A 736 8.67 -21.86 6.68
C PRO A 736 9.74 -21.33 5.70
N VAL A 737 10.77 -20.65 6.23
CA VAL A 737 11.88 -20.11 5.45
C VAL A 737 12.83 -21.22 5.01
N ALA A 738 13.19 -22.12 5.93
CA ALA A 738 14.03 -23.28 5.59
C ALA A 738 13.28 -24.36 4.80
N GLU A 739 11.97 -24.49 5.03
CA GLU A 739 11.12 -25.49 4.38
C GLU A 739 10.76 -25.11 2.93
N ASN A 740 10.66 -23.81 2.60
CA ASN A 740 10.40 -23.35 1.24
C ASN A 740 11.73 -22.99 0.51
N PRO A 741 12.13 -23.75 -0.54
CA PRO A 741 13.40 -23.54 -1.22
C PRO A 741 13.51 -22.17 -1.93
N LEU A 742 12.38 -21.48 -2.18
CA LEU A 742 12.38 -20.19 -2.85
C LEU A 742 13.02 -19.08 -2.01
N PHE A 743 13.00 -19.15 -0.67
CA PHE A 743 13.68 -18.16 0.17
C PHE A 743 15.19 -18.18 -0.02
N LYS A 744 15.80 -19.37 0.00
CA LYS A 744 17.23 -19.55 -0.30
C LYS A 744 17.57 -19.00 -1.67
N LYS A 745 16.76 -19.34 -2.69
CA LYS A 745 16.95 -18.87 -4.07
C LYS A 745 16.82 -17.35 -4.19
N SER A 746 15.84 -16.76 -3.50
CA SER A 746 15.65 -15.31 -3.42
C SER A 746 16.85 -14.61 -2.76
N GLY A 747 17.39 -15.18 -1.68
CA GLY A 747 18.61 -14.69 -1.04
C GLY A 747 19.82 -14.67 -1.98
N ILE A 748 20.00 -15.73 -2.79
CA ILE A 748 21.05 -15.80 -3.82
C ILE A 748 20.84 -14.73 -4.90
N TRP A 749 19.62 -14.58 -5.40
CA TRP A 749 19.28 -13.55 -6.39
C TRP A 749 19.57 -12.14 -5.85
N HIS A 750 19.11 -11.81 -4.64
CA HIS A 750 19.39 -10.54 -3.99
C HIS A 750 20.89 -10.30 -3.78
N ARG A 751 21.65 -11.33 -3.35
CA ARG A 751 23.11 -11.22 -3.23
C ARG A 751 23.74 -10.89 -4.58
N LYS A 752 23.41 -11.64 -5.63
CA LYS A 752 24.00 -11.45 -6.98
C LYS A 752 23.70 -10.07 -7.55
N LEU A 753 22.60 -9.41 -7.16
CA LEU A 753 22.25 -8.04 -7.55
C LEU A 753 23.06 -6.93 -6.87
N ILE A 754 23.90 -7.23 -5.87
CA ILE A 754 24.71 -6.25 -5.17
C ILE A 754 25.79 -5.68 -6.11
N THR A 755 25.72 -4.40 -6.44
CA THR A 755 26.64 -3.73 -7.35
C THR A 755 28.08 -3.69 -6.83
N PRO A 756 29.08 -3.32 -7.66
CA PRO A 756 30.37 -2.83 -7.19
C PRO A 756 30.17 -1.66 -6.22
N LYS A 757 31.16 -1.40 -5.35
CA LYS A 757 31.08 -0.26 -4.44
C LYS A 757 30.97 1.03 -5.25
N ASN A 758 29.81 1.69 -5.17
CA ASN A 758 29.52 2.89 -5.93
C ASN A 758 30.08 4.09 -5.15
N HIS A 759 31.25 4.59 -5.56
CA HIS A 759 31.95 5.70 -4.91
C HIS A 759 31.12 6.98 -4.83
N ARG A 760 30.17 7.20 -5.76
CA ARG A 760 29.24 8.34 -5.72
C ARG A 760 28.42 8.35 -4.44
N ILE A 761 28.16 7.20 -3.86
CA ILE A 761 27.33 7.06 -2.67
C ILE A 761 28.06 6.36 -1.51
N GLY A 762 29.33 5.98 -1.71
CA GLY A 762 30.20 5.37 -0.72
C GLY A 762 29.85 3.93 -0.34
N MET A 763 28.93 3.27 -1.05
CA MET A 763 28.39 1.97 -0.65
C MET A 763 28.07 1.03 -1.81
N ARG A 764 28.01 -0.28 -1.52
CA ARG A 764 27.36 -1.27 -2.39
C ARG A 764 25.84 -1.21 -2.20
N HIS A 765 25.10 -1.39 -3.29
CA HIS A 765 23.63 -1.32 -3.29
C HIS A 765 23.05 -2.35 -4.26
N ALA A 766 21.74 -2.59 -4.25
CA ALA A 766 21.11 -3.43 -5.26
C ALA A 766 21.04 -2.67 -6.59
N ALA A 767 21.12 -3.39 -7.72
CA ALA A 767 20.94 -2.80 -9.04
C ALA A 767 19.62 -1.98 -9.10
N PRO A 768 19.67 -0.68 -9.43
CA PRO A 768 18.52 0.21 -9.33
C PRO A 768 17.57 0.08 -10.54
N ILE A 769 16.96 -1.10 -10.67
CA ILE A 769 16.00 -1.46 -11.73
C ILE A 769 14.57 -1.28 -11.22
N GLY A 770 13.68 -0.75 -12.05
CA GLY A 770 12.36 -0.29 -11.62
C GLY A 770 12.46 0.78 -10.52
N ASP A 771 11.50 0.82 -9.61
CA ASP A 771 11.48 1.75 -8.47
C ASP A 771 12.48 1.38 -7.35
N THR A 772 13.51 0.56 -7.64
CA THR A 772 14.55 0.19 -6.67
C THR A 772 15.46 1.37 -6.39
N HIS A 773 15.48 1.83 -5.13
CA HIS A 773 16.32 2.96 -4.73
C HIS A 773 17.80 2.58 -4.65
N ARG A 774 18.69 3.43 -5.18
CA ARG A 774 20.15 3.28 -5.06
C ARG A 774 20.71 3.38 -3.62
N TRP A 775 19.89 3.79 -2.64
CA TRP A 775 20.32 3.99 -1.24
C TRP A 775 20.27 2.72 -0.38
N ASN A 776 19.98 1.56 -0.96
CA ASN A 776 19.85 0.33 -0.21
C ASN A 776 20.32 -0.91 -1.00
N SER A 777 20.66 -1.96 -0.27
CA SER A 777 21.09 -3.26 -0.80
C SER A 777 19.91 -4.20 -1.13
N GLY A 778 18.70 -3.67 -1.31
CA GLY A 778 17.47 -4.44 -1.47
C GLY A 778 17.06 -5.12 -0.16
N LEU A 779 17.57 -6.32 0.10
CA LEU A 779 17.22 -7.13 1.27
C LEU A 779 17.77 -6.56 2.60
N ASN A 780 18.82 -5.71 2.55
CA ASN A 780 19.42 -5.06 3.72
C ASN A 780 19.79 -6.05 4.85
N HIS A 781 19.45 -5.77 6.11
CA HIS A 781 19.68 -6.68 7.23
C HIS A 781 18.92 -8.01 7.12
N GLY A 782 18.01 -8.14 6.14
CA GLY A 782 17.35 -9.40 5.83
C GLY A 782 18.33 -10.51 5.43
N PHE A 783 19.56 -10.20 4.97
CA PHE A 783 20.59 -11.21 4.74
C PHE A 783 20.97 -11.96 6.04
N GLY A 784 21.31 -11.24 7.11
CA GLY A 784 21.61 -11.85 8.41
C GLY A 784 20.39 -12.54 9.03
N ALA A 785 19.19 -11.97 8.87
CA ALA A 785 17.96 -12.62 9.34
C ALA A 785 17.67 -13.94 8.60
N LEU A 786 17.91 -13.97 7.28
CA LEU A 786 17.77 -15.18 6.46
C LEU A 786 18.80 -16.25 6.87
N ALA A 787 20.04 -15.86 7.17
CA ALA A 787 21.08 -16.77 7.63
C ALA A 787 20.63 -17.59 8.85
N ALA A 788 20.03 -16.92 9.84
CA ALA A 788 19.60 -17.54 11.09
C ALA A 788 18.53 -18.65 10.91
N PHE A 789 17.68 -18.58 9.87
CA PHE A 789 16.73 -19.68 9.58
C PHE A 789 17.39 -20.93 9.00
N HIS A 790 18.57 -20.78 8.39
CA HIS A 790 19.32 -21.85 7.75
C HIS A 790 20.52 -22.34 8.55
N ALA A 791 20.77 -21.80 9.75
CA ALA A 791 21.92 -22.13 10.59
C ALA A 791 22.12 -23.65 10.76
N GLU A 792 21.04 -24.39 10.99
CA GLU A 792 21.08 -25.85 11.15
C GLU A 792 20.87 -26.61 9.84
N SER A 793 19.95 -26.15 8.98
CA SER A 793 19.52 -26.89 7.79
C SER A 793 20.46 -26.76 6.60
N ASP A 794 21.16 -25.63 6.48
CA ASP A 794 22.17 -25.35 5.45
C ASP A 794 23.22 -24.35 5.97
N PRO A 795 24.16 -24.81 6.82
CA PRO A 795 25.16 -23.95 7.46
C PRO A 795 26.04 -23.20 6.45
N LYS A 796 26.28 -23.78 5.26
CA LYS A 796 27.07 -23.13 4.22
C LYS A 796 26.31 -21.91 3.67
N PHE A 797 25.04 -22.08 3.29
CA PHE A 797 24.23 -20.97 2.83
C PHE A 797 24.04 -19.90 3.92
N ALA A 798 23.84 -20.33 5.16
CA ALA A 798 23.77 -19.41 6.30
C ALA A 798 25.04 -18.55 6.42
N SER A 799 26.22 -19.18 6.34
CA SER A 799 27.52 -18.51 6.34
C SER A 799 27.69 -17.53 5.17
N GLU A 800 27.22 -17.87 3.96
CA GLU A 800 27.21 -16.98 2.80
C GLU A 800 26.34 -15.72 3.01
N MET A 801 25.14 -15.89 3.57
CA MET A 801 24.24 -14.75 3.85
C MET A 801 24.77 -13.88 4.99
N GLN A 802 25.35 -14.50 6.03
CA GLN A 802 25.99 -13.81 7.14
C GLN A 802 27.20 -12.99 6.64
N GLY A 803 28.06 -13.57 5.81
CA GLY A 803 29.18 -12.86 5.20
C GLY A 803 28.73 -11.70 4.30
N THR A 804 27.64 -11.88 3.53
CA THR A 804 27.06 -10.81 2.71
C THR A 804 26.58 -9.64 3.59
N TRP A 805 25.93 -9.94 4.72
CA TRP A 805 25.48 -8.94 5.67
C TRP A 805 26.65 -8.17 6.30
N HIS A 806 27.71 -8.87 6.74
CA HIS A 806 28.93 -8.24 7.27
C HIS A 806 29.61 -7.32 6.25
N MET A 807 29.78 -7.78 5.00
CA MET A 807 30.35 -6.95 3.93
C MET A 807 29.55 -5.66 3.73
N LEU A 808 28.22 -5.75 3.69
CA LEU A 808 27.38 -4.56 3.51
C LEU A 808 27.40 -3.64 4.74
N LEU A 809 27.61 -4.17 5.95
CA LEU A 809 27.78 -3.37 7.15
C LEU A 809 29.09 -2.56 7.08
N GLU A 810 30.19 -3.23 6.76
CA GLU A 810 31.53 -2.63 6.66
C GLU A 810 31.65 -1.61 5.52
N GLU A 811 30.99 -1.89 4.39
CA GLU A 811 31.03 -1.03 3.21
C GLU A 811 29.90 0.02 3.16
N GLY A 812 29.18 0.24 4.27
CA GLY A 812 28.15 1.28 4.37
C GLY A 812 26.86 1.04 3.58
N GLY A 813 26.66 -0.17 3.06
CA GLY A 813 25.46 -0.62 2.35
C GLY A 813 24.26 -0.96 3.25
N LEU A 814 24.44 -0.87 4.57
CA LEU A 814 23.38 -1.02 5.57
C LEU A 814 23.23 0.25 6.42
N ARG A 815 21.98 0.63 6.67
CA ARG A 815 21.62 1.65 7.67
C ARG A 815 20.90 0.96 8.82
N ILE A 816 21.59 0.74 9.94
CA ILE A 816 21.05 0.08 11.13
C ILE A 816 20.83 1.14 12.23
N ARG A 817 19.59 1.24 12.72
CA ARG A 817 19.24 2.18 13.82
C ARG A 817 19.33 1.54 15.21
N ASN A 818 19.04 0.24 15.30
CA ASN A 818 19.04 -0.55 16.53
C ASN A 818 20.04 -1.70 16.32
N ARG A 819 21.32 -1.41 16.48
CA ARG A 819 22.42 -2.31 16.15
C ARG A 819 22.36 -3.55 17.02
N LEU A 820 22.34 -3.41 18.35
CA LEU A 820 22.30 -4.57 19.25
C LEU A 820 21.08 -5.44 19.01
N ARG A 821 19.91 -4.84 18.79
CA ARG A 821 18.72 -5.61 18.43
C ARG A 821 18.97 -6.47 17.18
N THR A 822 19.50 -5.85 16.12
CA THR A 822 19.72 -6.56 14.87
C THR A 822 20.77 -7.65 15.02
N GLU A 823 21.93 -7.34 15.62
CA GLU A 823 23.05 -8.29 15.75
C GLU A 823 22.73 -9.46 16.70
N LEU A 824 21.94 -9.24 17.77
CA LEU A 824 21.67 -10.26 18.79
C LEU A 824 20.35 -11.01 18.62
N LEU A 825 19.31 -10.36 18.09
CA LEU A 825 17.95 -10.90 18.03
C LEU A 825 17.47 -11.19 16.61
N ASP A 826 17.73 -10.28 15.67
CA ASP A 826 17.27 -10.47 14.28
C ASP A 826 18.21 -11.43 13.51
N THR A 827 19.52 -11.41 13.81
CA THR A 827 20.55 -12.31 13.26
C THR A 827 21.04 -13.34 14.28
N ASP A 828 21.94 -14.24 13.87
CA ASP A 828 22.63 -15.15 14.77
C ASP A 828 24.16 -14.96 14.69
N PRO A 829 24.77 -14.30 15.69
CA PRO A 829 26.21 -14.04 15.71
C PRO A 829 27.04 -15.30 15.95
N SER A 830 26.44 -16.48 16.19
CA SER A 830 27.19 -17.74 16.25
C SER A 830 27.52 -18.31 14.86
N ILE A 831 26.89 -17.78 13.80
CA ILE A 831 27.17 -18.18 12.42
C ILE A 831 28.47 -17.50 11.98
N GLU A 832 29.48 -18.29 11.66
CA GLU A 832 30.73 -17.78 11.10
C GLU A 832 30.46 -17.14 9.71
N PRO A 833 30.75 -15.84 9.52
CA PRO A 833 30.57 -15.20 8.22
C PRO A 833 31.57 -15.76 7.19
N MET A 834 31.08 -16.18 6.03
CA MET A 834 31.95 -16.54 4.92
C MET A 834 32.65 -15.28 4.39
N ASP A 835 33.94 -15.36 4.08
CA ASP A 835 34.63 -14.30 3.35
C ASP A 835 33.88 -14.06 2.02
N PRO A 836 33.49 -12.82 1.69
CA PRO A 836 32.87 -12.50 0.40
C PRO A 836 33.65 -13.04 -0.81
N MET A 837 34.98 -13.16 -0.72
CA MET A 837 35.83 -13.69 -1.79
C MET A 837 35.68 -15.20 -2.01
N ASP A 838 35.20 -15.94 -1.01
CA ASP A 838 34.95 -17.39 -1.09
C ASP A 838 33.53 -17.73 -1.60
N MET A 839 32.66 -16.72 -1.74
CA MET A 839 31.30 -16.90 -2.21
C MET A 839 31.21 -17.03 -3.73
N ASP A 840 30.14 -17.66 -4.20
CA ASP A 840 29.86 -17.72 -5.64
C ASP A 840 29.25 -16.40 -6.17
N TRP A 841 30.08 -15.60 -6.85
CA TRP A 841 29.71 -14.38 -7.56
C TRP A 841 29.63 -14.54 -9.09
N SER A 842 29.69 -15.78 -9.60
CA SER A 842 29.64 -16.06 -11.04
C SER A 842 28.37 -15.53 -11.71
N SER A 843 28.49 -15.28 -13.02
CA SER A 843 27.39 -14.86 -13.88
C SER A 843 26.30 -15.93 -13.96
N ASP A 844 25.03 -15.51 -13.92
CA ASP A 844 23.88 -16.44 -13.92
C ASP A 844 22.63 -15.80 -14.56
N VAL A 845 21.66 -16.65 -14.89
CA VAL A 845 20.33 -16.26 -15.38
C VAL A 845 19.27 -16.66 -14.37
N PHE A 846 18.35 -15.74 -14.07
CA PHE A 846 17.29 -15.89 -13.10
C PHE A 846 15.94 -15.84 -13.79
N HIS A 847 15.22 -16.96 -13.79
CA HIS A 847 13.87 -17.03 -14.30
C HIS A 847 12.97 -16.05 -13.54
N GLY A 848 12.23 -15.22 -14.27
CA GLY A 848 11.48 -14.10 -13.70
C GLY A 848 12.15 -12.75 -13.95
N PHE A 849 13.47 -12.65 -13.76
CA PHE A 849 14.22 -11.40 -13.85
C PHE A 849 14.96 -11.23 -15.17
N GLY A 850 15.90 -12.12 -15.52
CA GLY A 850 16.84 -11.92 -16.62
C GLY A 850 18.24 -12.40 -16.25
N ALA A 851 19.29 -11.69 -16.65
CA ALA A 851 20.68 -12.13 -16.44
C ALA A 851 21.46 -11.17 -15.53
N ILE A 852 22.39 -11.72 -14.76
CA ILE A 852 23.37 -10.98 -13.97
C ILE A 852 24.74 -11.52 -14.37
N MET A 853 25.63 -10.65 -14.84
CA MET A 853 27.00 -11.00 -15.23
C MET A 853 28.00 -10.26 -14.35
N ARG A 854 29.11 -10.92 -14.00
CA ARG A 854 30.16 -10.31 -13.18
C ARG A 854 31.55 -10.79 -13.58
N ASN A 855 32.54 -9.93 -13.37
CA ASN A 855 33.95 -10.25 -13.40
C ASN A 855 34.68 -9.58 -12.23
N HIS A 856 35.75 -10.20 -11.73
CA HIS A 856 36.66 -9.64 -10.71
C HIS A 856 36.01 -9.03 -9.46
N PHE A 857 35.02 -9.71 -8.88
CA PHE A 857 34.38 -9.31 -7.63
C PHE A 857 35.40 -8.85 -6.57
N GLY A 858 35.09 -7.76 -5.87
CA GLY A 858 35.89 -7.26 -4.75
C GLY A 858 37.18 -6.53 -5.14
N SER A 859 37.42 -6.27 -6.43
CA SER A 859 38.62 -5.57 -6.90
C SER A 859 38.31 -4.24 -7.58
N GLU A 860 39.32 -3.40 -7.77
CA GLU A 860 39.21 -2.17 -8.56
C GLU A 860 38.84 -2.43 -10.03
N ARG A 861 38.98 -3.67 -10.51
CA ARG A 861 38.59 -4.11 -11.86
C ARG A 861 37.23 -4.81 -11.89
N GLU A 862 36.46 -4.74 -10.81
CA GLU A 862 35.15 -5.38 -10.73
C GLU A 862 34.20 -4.83 -11.80
N SER A 863 33.66 -5.74 -12.62
CA SER A 863 32.64 -5.41 -13.62
C SER A 863 31.35 -6.12 -13.28
N PHE A 864 30.23 -5.45 -13.46
CA PHE A 864 28.91 -5.96 -13.12
C PHE A 864 27.90 -5.51 -14.17
N MET A 865 27.05 -6.43 -14.61
CA MET A 865 25.96 -6.14 -15.51
C MET A 865 24.68 -6.83 -15.02
N ALA A 866 23.57 -6.11 -14.99
CA ALA A 866 22.25 -6.68 -14.74
C ALA A 866 21.31 -6.33 -15.88
N MET A 867 20.63 -7.32 -16.45
CA MET A 867 19.69 -7.16 -17.56
C MET A 867 18.31 -7.66 -17.15
N LYS A 868 17.30 -6.80 -17.28
CA LYS A 868 15.89 -7.18 -17.11
C LYS A 868 15.39 -7.84 -18.40
N ALA A 869 15.04 -9.11 -18.31
CA ALA A 869 14.42 -9.88 -19.38
C ALA A 869 13.59 -11.02 -18.77
N GLY A 870 12.39 -10.73 -18.28
CA GLY A 870 11.61 -11.77 -17.61
C GLY A 870 10.18 -11.37 -17.23
N PRO A 871 9.34 -12.34 -16.84
CA PRO A 871 7.91 -12.13 -16.64
C PRO A 871 7.51 -11.40 -15.36
N THR A 872 8.41 -11.11 -14.42
CA THR A 872 8.04 -10.41 -13.18
C THR A 872 7.62 -8.96 -13.45
N ARG A 873 6.61 -8.47 -12.72
CA ARG A 873 5.86 -7.23 -13.00
C ARG A 873 5.54 -6.51 -11.68
N GLY A 874 5.25 -5.22 -11.73
CA GLY A 874 4.86 -4.44 -10.54
C GLY A 874 5.54 -3.09 -10.55
N HIS A 875 6.36 -2.81 -9.54
CA HIS A 875 7.22 -1.63 -9.47
C HIS A 875 8.43 -1.70 -10.43
N TYR A 876 8.36 -2.53 -11.48
CA TYR A 876 9.24 -2.43 -12.65
C TYR A 876 8.74 -1.33 -13.58
N HIS A 877 9.66 -0.73 -14.33
CA HIS A 877 9.32 0.23 -15.39
C HIS A 877 9.03 -0.52 -16.70
N ASN A 878 8.95 0.18 -17.83
CA ASN A 878 8.96 -0.48 -19.15
C ASN A 878 10.40 -0.78 -19.60
N ASP A 879 11.13 -1.51 -18.76
CA ASP A 879 12.58 -1.72 -18.82
C ASP A 879 12.98 -3.10 -19.39
N GLU A 880 12.08 -3.76 -20.14
CA GLU A 880 12.39 -5.04 -20.77
C GLU A 880 13.54 -4.92 -21.78
N LEU A 881 14.44 -5.92 -21.71
CA LEU A 881 15.73 -5.98 -22.41
C LEU A 881 16.73 -4.87 -22.05
N ALA A 882 16.42 -4.05 -21.04
CA ALA A 882 17.32 -3.00 -20.59
C ALA A 882 18.39 -3.53 -19.63
N TYR A 883 19.53 -2.85 -19.56
CA TYR A 883 20.66 -3.26 -18.73
C TYR A 883 21.24 -2.11 -17.87
N HIS A 884 21.94 -2.47 -16.80
CA HIS A 884 22.82 -1.61 -16.01
C HIS A 884 24.23 -2.17 -16.12
N PHE A 885 25.24 -1.34 -16.36
CA PHE A 885 26.63 -1.76 -16.54
C PHE A 885 27.60 -0.92 -15.72
N TYR A 886 28.45 -1.64 -15.00
CA TYR A 886 29.61 -1.15 -14.26
C TYR A 886 30.85 -1.84 -14.82
N SER A 887 31.93 -1.10 -14.95
CA SER A 887 33.24 -1.62 -15.32
C SER A 887 34.31 -0.95 -14.49
N SER A 888 35.29 -1.73 -14.05
CA SER A 888 36.39 -1.24 -13.21
C SER A 888 35.90 -0.50 -11.95
N GLY A 889 34.91 -1.07 -11.26
CA GLY A 889 34.29 -0.51 -10.06
C GLY A 889 33.41 0.73 -10.30
N GLN A 890 33.31 1.22 -11.55
CA GLN A 890 32.67 2.48 -11.88
C GLN A 890 31.33 2.27 -12.60
N PRO A 891 30.27 3.03 -12.28
CA PRO A 891 29.04 3.05 -13.07
C PRO A 891 29.30 3.65 -14.45
N ILE A 892 28.96 2.91 -15.51
CA ILE A 892 29.20 3.33 -16.90
C ILE A 892 27.89 3.72 -17.58
N SER A 893 26.95 2.79 -17.61
CA SER A 893 25.66 2.97 -18.29
C SER A 893 24.54 2.43 -17.40
N LEU A 894 23.72 3.34 -16.89
CA LEU A 894 22.64 3.07 -15.94
C LEU A 894 21.32 3.50 -16.54
N HIS A 895 20.19 2.97 -16.06
CA HIS A 895 18.90 3.56 -16.41
C HIS A 895 18.76 4.94 -15.78
N TYR A 896 17.83 5.73 -16.31
CA TYR A 896 17.36 6.92 -15.61
C TYR A 896 16.82 6.52 -14.24
N HIS A 897 17.50 6.99 -13.19
CA HIS A 897 17.20 6.56 -11.83
C HIS A 897 16.02 7.35 -11.27
N THR A 898 14.87 6.71 -11.11
CA THR A 898 13.82 7.24 -10.23
C THR A 898 13.11 6.20 -9.39
N SER A 899 12.68 6.66 -8.22
CA SER A 899 11.69 5.98 -7.40
C SER A 899 10.28 6.41 -7.84
N TYR A 900 9.34 6.46 -6.90
CA TYR A 900 7.92 6.70 -7.17
C TYR A 900 7.58 8.11 -7.70
N THR A 901 8.48 9.10 -7.58
CA THR A 901 8.18 10.50 -7.93
C THR A 901 9.43 11.25 -8.42
N PRO A 902 9.53 11.55 -9.73
CA PRO A 902 8.66 11.09 -10.81
C PRO A 902 8.96 9.63 -11.21
N ARG A 903 8.03 8.90 -11.85
CA ARG A 903 8.22 7.49 -12.24
C ARG A 903 8.73 7.36 -13.68
N ALA A 904 9.79 6.60 -13.91
CA ALA A 904 10.45 6.47 -15.21
C ALA A 904 9.84 5.39 -16.12
N ASP A 905 8.52 5.36 -16.30
CA ASP A 905 7.82 4.25 -16.98
C ASP A 905 8.00 4.18 -18.51
N HIS A 906 8.79 5.07 -19.11
CA HIS A 906 8.99 5.10 -20.56
C HIS A 906 10.24 4.33 -21.00
N ALA A 907 10.12 3.43 -21.98
CA ALA A 907 11.24 2.61 -22.50
C ALA A 907 12.47 3.42 -22.96
N ALA A 908 12.28 4.68 -23.37
CA ALA A 908 13.35 5.60 -23.75
C ALA A 908 14.29 6.00 -22.59
N LEU A 909 13.81 5.91 -21.35
CA LEU A 909 14.55 6.24 -20.13
C LEU A 909 15.45 5.08 -19.65
N HIS A 910 15.48 3.98 -20.39
CA HIS A 910 16.28 2.81 -20.09
C HIS A 910 17.22 2.47 -21.23
N ASN A 911 18.27 1.68 -20.95
CA ASN A 911 19.21 1.18 -21.95
C ASN A 911 18.58 0.09 -22.84
N SER A 912 17.52 0.42 -23.58
CA SER A 912 16.67 -0.49 -24.38
C SER A 912 16.29 0.15 -25.73
N MET A 913 15.40 -0.50 -26.48
CA MET A 913 14.87 0.02 -27.75
C MET A 913 13.46 0.60 -27.60
N THR A 914 13.21 1.70 -28.32
CA THR A 914 11.87 2.26 -28.55
C THR A 914 11.39 2.00 -29.97
N PHE A 915 10.07 1.91 -30.13
CA PHE A 915 9.41 1.60 -31.40
C PHE A 915 8.24 2.56 -31.63
N GLY A 916 8.17 3.14 -32.82
CA GLY A 916 7.09 4.03 -33.23
C GLY A 916 7.49 5.50 -33.29
N ASN A 917 6.49 6.37 -33.31
CA ASN A 917 6.63 7.79 -33.61
C ASN A 917 6.78 8.65 -32.35
N GLU A 918 7.42 9.81 -32.51
CA GLU A 918 7.30 10.93 -31.57
C GLU A 918 5.99 11.69 -31.81
N GLY A 919 5.46 12.31 -30.76
CA GLY A 919 4.18 13.02 -30.80
C GLY A 919 3.94 13.84 -29.54
N HIS A 920 2.66 14.12 -29.26
CA HIS A 920 2.24 14.82 -28.06
C HIS A 920 1.01 14.15 -27.46
N VAL A 921 0.86 14.27 -26.14
CA VAL A 921 -0.37 13.93 -25.43
C VAL A 921 -0.79 15.10 -24.55
N ARG A 922 -2.08 15.23 -24.28
CA ARG A 922 -2.59 16.26 -23.37
C ARG A 922 -2.45 15.79 -21.92
N HIS A 923 -1.71 16.51 -21.08
CA HIS A 923 -1.61 16.25 -19.63
C HIS A 923 -2.95 16.59 -18.95
N ASN A 924 -3.51 15.73 -18.08
CA ASN A 924 -4.85 15.99 -17.54
C ASN A 924 -4.87 17.13 -16.53
N ASP A 925 -3.91 17.19 -15.60
CA ASP A 925 -3.90 18.25 -14.57
C ASP A 925 -3.53 19.63 -15.14
N ARG A 926 -2.46 19.73 -15.94
CA ARG A 926 -1.99 21.01 -16.50
C ARG A 926 -2.73 21.43 -17.78
N ASN A 927 -3.49 20.50 -18.37
CA ASN A 927 -4.32 20.74 -19.55
C ASN A 927 -3.56 21.21 -20.81
N GLU A 928 -2.27 20.88 -20.91
CA GLU A 928 -1.36 21.27 -21.99
C GLU A 928 -0.87 20.05 -22.79
N ASN A 929 -0.37 20.29 -24.00
CA ASN A 929 0.26 19.23 -24.80
C ASN A 929 1.72 19.08 -24.38
N VAL A 930 2.07 17.89 -23.90
CA VAL A 930 3.43 17.52 -23.52
C VAL A 930 4.02 16.57 -24.56
N ALA A 931 5.34 16.61 -24.71
CA ALA A 931 6.06 15.75 -25.65
C ALA A 931 5.92 14.27 -25.24
N ALA A 932 5.70 13.42 -26.23
CA ALA A 932 5.45 11.99 -26.02
C ALA A 932 6.11 11.15 -27.12
N MET A 933 6.28 9.86 -26.83
CA MET A 933 6.79 8.89 -27.79
C MET A 933 6.00 7.59 -27.67
N GLU A 934 5.91 6.87 -28.78
CA GLU A 934 5.38 5.51 -28.79
C GLU A 934 6.38 4.53 -28.16
N GLN A 935 5.83 3.60 -27.38
CA GLN A 935 6.60 2.52 -26.77
C GLN A 935 5.86 1.18 -26.83
N LEU A 936 6.64 0.11 -26.94
CA LEU A 936 6.15 -1.27 -26.89
C LEU A 936 6.04 -1.73 -25.43
N PHE A 937 4.86 -2.17 -25.02
CA PHE A 937 4.65 -2.89 -23.76
C PHE A 937 4.58 -4.39 -24.07
N SER A 938 5.55 -5.15 -23.58
CA SER A 938 5.60 -6.60 -23.77
C SER A 938 6.42 -7.25 -22.66
N THR A 939 6.54 -8.58 -22.70
CA THR A 939 7.40 -9.34 -21.80
C THR A 939 8.56 -9.91 -22.58
N ALA A 940 9.76 -9.81 -22.01
CA ALA A 940 10.92 -10.49 -22.55
C ALA A 940 11.18 -11.81 -21.81
N TRP A 941 11.93 -12.68 -22.47
CA TRP A 941 12.37 -13.96 -21.93
C TRP A 941 13.81 -14.24 -22.39
N PRO A 942 14.69 -14.74 -21.51
CA PRO A 942 16.00 -15.22 -21.91
C PRO A 942 15.80 -16.52 -22.70
N GLY A 943 16.31 -16.56 -23.94
CA GLY A 943 16.32 -17.73 -24.78
C GLY A 943 17.61 -18.57 -24.65
N ALA A 944 18.73 -17.93 -24.32
CA ALA A 944 20.00 -18.59 -24.09
C ALA A 944 20.90 -17.77 -23.15
N PHE A 945 21.73 -18.45 -22.37
CA PHE A 945 22.78 -17.86 -21.55
C PHE A 945 24.00 -18.77 -21.54
N VAL A 946 25.19 -18.19 -21.74
CA VAL A 946 26.47 -18.90 -21.71
C VAL A 946 27.48 -18.03 -20.97
N THR A 947 28.27 -18.65 -20.08
CA THR A 947 29.38 -18.00 -19.37
C THR A 947 30.66 -18.78 -19.59
N THR A 948 31.76 -18.05 -19.77
CA THR A 948 33.14 -18.58 -19.89
C THR A 948 34.09 -17.61 -19.19
N ASP A 949 35.36 -17.94 -19.01
CA ASP A 949 36.32 -16.99 -18.42
C ASP A 949 36.50 -15.72 -19.28
N GLY A 950 36.27 -15.81 -20.59
CA GLY A 950 36.54 -14.71 -21.53
C GLY A 950 35.34 -13.91 -22.01
N ILE A 951 34.12 -14.45 -21.87
CA ILE A 951 32.89 -13.79 -22.33
C ILE A 951 31.67 -14.40 -21.64
N ASP A 952 30.72 -13.54 -21.28
CA ASP A 952 29.37 -13.92 -20.87
C ASP A 952 28.37 -13.42 -21.92
N VAL A 953 27.40 -14.25 -22.31
CA VAL A 953 26.45 -13.93 -23.37
C VAL A 953 25.04 -14.30 -22.94
N VAL A 954 24.10 -13.36 -23.08
CA VAL A 954 22.67 -13.59 -22.96
C VAL A 954 21.98 -13.24 -24.27
N VAL A 955 21.05 -14.10 -24.69
CA VAL A 955 20.12 -13.81 -25.78
C VAL A 955 18.72 -13.79 -25.19
N ALA A 956 18.02 -12.66 -25.33
CA ALA A 956 16.67 -12.50 -24.84
C ALA A 956 15.79 -11.83 -25.89
N GLU A 957 14.49 -12.14 -25.85
CA GLU A 957 13.54 -11.69 -26.87
C GLU A 957 12.24 -11.22 -26.22
N ARG A 958 11.64 -10.17 -26.78
CA ARG A 958 10.28 -9.73 -26.48
C ARG A 958 9.45 -9.60 -27.75
N ARG A 959 8.14 -9.75 -27.62
CA ARG A 959 7.19 -9.65 -28.73
C ARG A 959 5.94 -8.87 -28.33
N GLY A 960 5.42 -8.06 -29.25
CA GLY A 960 4.10 -7.45 -29.09
C GLY A 960 3.61 -6.83 -30.38
N ASN A 961 2.36 -6.39 -30.39
CA ASN A 961 1.65 -5.91 -31.58
C ASN A 961 0.86 -4.61 -31.31
N SER A 962 1.21 -3.91 -30.23
CA SER A 962 0.61 -2.64 -29.85
C SER A 962 1.69 -1.71 -29.33
N VAL A 963 1.58 -0.44 -29.71
CA VAL A 963 2.41 0.65 -29.16
C VAL A 963 1.52 1.67 -28.47
N THR A 964 2.05 2.28 -27.40
CA THR A 964 1.36 3.27 -26.57
C THR A 964 2.11 4.60 -26.63
N MET A 965 1.40 5.69 -26.93
CA MET A 965 1.94 7.05 -26.97
C MET A 965 1.89 7.68 -25.58
N SER A 966 3.03 7.84 -24.91
CA SER A 966 3.13 8.37 -23.54
C SER A 966 4.28 9.35 -23.39
N PRO A 967 4.24 10.26 -22.38
CA PRO A 967 5.31 11.22 -22.12
C PRO A 967 6.64 10.52 -21.88
N VAL A 968 7.71 11.15 -22.38
CA VAL A 968 9.08 10.69 -22.11
C VAL A 968 9.63 11.36 -20.86
N ASP A 969 9.28 12.63 -20.62
CA ASP A 969 9.59 13.29 -19.36
C ASP A 969 8.84 12.61 -18.21
N PRO A 970 9.55 12.08 -17.20
CA PRO A 970 8.93 11.36 -16.10
C PRO A 970 8.00 12.26 -15.26
N TYR A 971 8.20 13.58 -15.22
CA TYR A 971 7.32 14.52 -14.50
C TYR A 971 5.99 14.75 -15.21
N ASP A 972 5.89 14.38 -16.48
CA ASP A 972 4.66 14.47 -17.28
C ASP A 972 3.87 13.15 -17.30
N TYR A 973 4.46 12.08 -16.77
CA TYR A 973 3.82 10.78 -16.67
C TYR A 973 2.73 10.78 -15.59
N GLU A 974 1.52 10.34 -15.96
CA GLU A 974 0.35 10.27 -15.09
C GLU A 974 0.09 8.82 -14.69
N PHE A 975 0.24 8.53 -13.41
CA PHE A 975 0.09 7.19 -12.85
C PHE A 975 -1.27 6.57 -13.19
N GLN A 976 -1.27 5.30 -13.63
CA GLN A 976 -2.46 4.53 -14.06
C GLN A 976 -3.26 5.12 -15.23
N ARG A 977 -2.76 6.17 -15.90
CA ARG A 977 -3.41 6.69 -17.10
C ARG A 977 -3.33 5.66 -18.24
N ARG A 978 -4.48 5.38 -18.85
CA ARG A 978 -4.53 4.68 -20.14
C ARG A 978 -4.21 5.66 -21.25
N TYR A 979 -2.94 5.71 -21.62
CA TYR A 979 -2.48 6.50 -22.76
C TYR A 979 -3.00 5.95 -24.10
N PRO A 980 -3.12 6.78 -25.15
CA PRO A 980 -3.53 6.32 -26.48
C PRO A 980 -2.62 5.20 -26.98
N SER A 981 -3.23 4.15 -27.52
CA SER A 981 -2.52 3.00 -28.10
C SER A 981 -3.06 2.68 -29.48
N ARG A 982 -2.23 2.04 -30.31
CA ARG A 982 -2.63 1.53 -31.62
C ARG A 982 -1.99 0.18 -31.90
N ASN A 983 -2.72 -0.66 -32.62
CA ASN A 983 -2.20 -1.93 -33.12
C ASN A 983 -1.22 -1.68 -34.27
N VAL A 984 -0.25 -2.58 -34.38
CA VAL A 984 0.79 -2.63 -35.40
C VAL A 984 1.01 -4.08 -35.83
N ASP A 985 1.75 -4.27 -36.93
CA ASP A 985 2.29 -5.59 -37.24
C ASP A 985 3.13 -6.10 -36.06
N ALA A 986 3.23 -7.42 -35.92
CA ALA A 986 3.98 -8.02 -34.82
C ALA A 986 5.42 -7.51 -34.81
N ILE A 987 5.80 -6.87 -33.70
CA ILE A 987 7.16 -6.46 -33.40
C ILE A 987 7.84 -7.61 -32.68
N VAL A 988 8.99 -8.03 -33.19
CA VAL A 988 9.91 -8.91 -32.47
C VAL A 988 11.18 -8.11 -32.21
N HIS A 989 11.64 -8.10 -30.97
CA HIS A 989 12.90 -7.49 -30.57
C HIS A 989 13.72 -8.54 -29.82
N ARG A 990 14.82 -8.96 -30.42
CA ARG A 990 15.78 -9.89 -29.83
C ARG A 990 17.09 -9.15 -29.58
N ARG A 991 17.64 -9.29 -28.39
CA ARG A 991 18.91 -8.72 -27.98
C ARG A 991 19.90 -9.82 -27.66
N TYR A 992 21.07 -9.76 -28.29
CA TYR A 992 22.28 -10.47 -27.91
C TYR A 992 23.14 -9.47 -27.16
N LEU A 993 23.43 -9.76 -25.90
CA LEU A 993 24.29 -8.92 -25.07
C LEU A 993 25.45 -9.78 -24.59
N ALA A 994 26.66 -9.36 -24.95
CA ALA A 994 27.89 -10.02 -24.54
C ALA A 994 28.73 -9.09 -23.66
N MET A 995 29.09 -9.55 -22.47
CA MET A 995 30.10 -8.91 -21.62
C MET A 995 31.45 -9.61 -21.88
N VAL A 996 32.36 -8.92 -22.55
CA VAL A 996 33.70 -9.42 -22.82
C VAL A 996 34.57 -9.19 -21.59
N LYS A 997 35.21 -10.25 -21.11
CA LYS A 997 35.93 -10.28 -19.84
C LYS A 997 37.43 -10.41 -20.05
N HIS A 998 38.22 -9.68 -19.29
CA HIS A 998 39.68 -9.71 -19.39
C HIS A 998 40.29 -10.05 -18.05
N ASP A 999 41.55 -10.47 -18.04
CA ASP A 999 42.30 -10.69 -16.80
C ASP A 999 42.62 -9.35 -16.11
N LYS A 1000 42.92 -9.39 -14.80
CA LYS A 1000 43.22 -8.17 -14.04
C LYS A 1000 44.44 -7.39 -14.56
N ASP A 1001 45.35 -8.08 -15.24
CA ASP A 1001 46.60 -7.52 -15.77
C ASP A 1001 46.51 -7.13 -17.26
N SER A 1002 45.35 -7.37 -17.90
CA SER A 1002 45.08 -7.03 -19.30
C SER A 1002 45.14 -5.52 -19.54
N ALA A 1003 45.67 -5.09 -20.68
CA ALA A 1003 45.58 -3.68 -21.09
C ALA A 1003 44.13 -3.29 -21.41
N MET A 1004 43.34 -4.23 -21.92
CA MET A 1004 41.91 -4.01 -22.16
C MET A 1004 41.07 -4.08 -20.88
N HIS A 1005 40.01 -3.27 -20.83
CA HIS A 1005 38.95 -3.31 -19.81
C HIS A 1005 37.79 -4.20 -20.26
N ASP A 1006 36.96 -4.68 -19.32
CA ASP A 1006 35.73 -5.37 -19.68
C ASP A 1006 34.75 -4.39 -20.36
N TYR A 1007 34.12 -4.84 -21.44
CA TYR A 1007 33.22 -4.03 -22.27
C TYR A 1007 32.02 -4.83 -22.76
N LEU A 1008 31.04 -4.13 -23.35
CA LEU A 1008 29.83 -4.75 -23.91
C LEU A 1008 29.86 -4.76 -25.44
N VAL A 1009 29.43 -5.87 -26.04
CA VAL A 1009 29.06 -5.98 -27.45
C VAL A 1009 27.59 -6.35 -27.52
N ILE A 1010 26.79 -5.53 -28.18
CA ILE A 1010 25.32 -5.67 -28.20
C ILE A 1010 24.84 -5.71 -29.64
N ARG A 1011 24.04 -6.74 -29.94
CA ARG A 1011 23.29 -6.83 -31.19
C ARG A 1011 21.80 -6.81 -30.89
N ASP A 1012 21.10 -5.85 -31.48
CA ASP A 1012 19.65 -5.80 -31.50
C ASP A 1012 19.13 -6.26 -32.87
N GLU A 1013 18.39 -7.35 -32.91
CA GLU A 1013 17.68 -7.84 -34.09
C GLU A 1013 16.19 -7.56 -33.95
N THR A 1014 15.59 -6.94 -34.96
CA THR A 1014 14.18 -6.56 -34.93
C THR A 1014 13.43 -7.07 -36.15
N VAL A 1015 12.16 -7.41 -35.94
CA VAL A 1015 11.16 -7.51 -37.00
C VAL A 1015 10.16 -6.41 -36.71
N SER A 1016 10.14 -5.35 -37.53
CA SER A 1016 9.27 -4.18 -37.34
C SER A 1016 9.10 -3.45 -38.65
N SER A 1017 7.90 -2.93 -38.90
CA SER A 1017 7.61 -2.01 -40.01
C SER A 1017 7.59 -0.53 -39.58
N ILE A 1018 7.79 -0.25 -38.29
CA ILE A 1018 7.71 1.10 -37.70
C ILE A 1018 9.08 1.59 -37.20
N PRO A 1019 9.29 2.92 -37.07
CA PRO A 1019 10.56 3.49 -36.64
C PRO A 1019 11.10 2.84 -35.37
N GLN A 1020 12.43 2.71 -35.28
CA GLN A 1020 13.10 2.10 -34.13
C GLN A 1020 14.32 2.92 -33.72
N ALA A 1021 14.62 2.90 -32.43
CA ALA A 1021 15.83 3.52 -31.91
C ALA A 1021 16.42 2.75 -30.72
N VAL A 1022 17.74 2.64 -30.66
CA VAL A 1022 18.47 2.17 -29.47
C VAL A 1022 18.69 3.38 -28.55
N ASN A 1023 18.39 3.24 -27.27
CA ASN A 1023 18.62 4.25 -26.25
C ASN A 1023 19.78 3.80 -25.36
N ILE A 1024 20.76 4.67 -25.17
CA ILE A 1024 21.95 4.43 -24.35
C ILE A 1024 22.14 5.64 -23.43
N HIS A 1025 22.07 5.41 -22.13
CA HIS A 1025 22.29 6.40 -21.09
C HIS A 1025 23.68 6.19 -20.52
N LEU A 1026 24.54 7.19 -20.65
CA LEU A 1026 25.92 7.15 -20.18
C LEU A 1026 26.10 8.11 -19.02
N LEU A 1027 26.88 7.71 -18.01
CA LEU A 1027 27.29 8.60 -16.93
C LEU A 1027 28.44 9.51 -17.39
N ALA A 1028 28.14 10.33 -18.41
CA ALA A 1028 29.05 11.23 -19.10
C ALA A 1028 28.61 12.68 -18.93
N SER A 1029 29.55 13.62 -18.99
CA SER A 1029 29.27 15.06 -18.95
C SER A 1029 28.99 15.63 -20.34
N GLU A 1030 29.65 15.07 -21.36
CA GLU A 1030 29.49 15.46 -22.77
C GLU A 1030 29.89 14.30 -23.70
N SER A 1031 29.48 14.37 -24.96
CA SER A 1031 29.93 13.44 -26.01
C SER A 1031 30.18 14.12 -27.35
N THR A 1032 31.03 13.50 -28.15
CA THR A 1032 31.32 13.87 -29.53
C THR A 1032 31.05 12.70 -30.46
N VAL A 1033 30.58 12.99 -31.67
CA VAL A 1033 30.27 11.98 -32.69
C VAL A 1033 31.22 12.18 -33.88
N ASP A 1034 31.97 11.13 -34.22
CA ASP A 1034 32.80 11.04 -35.42
C ASP A 1034 32.42 9.80 -36.24
N GLY A 1035 31.56 10.00 -37.24
CA GLY A 1035 30.99 8.92 -38.02
C GLY A 1035 30.22 7.93 -37.16
N ASN A 1036 30.73 6.71 -37.04
CA ASN A 1036 30.13 5.62 -36.26
C ASN A 1036 30.70 5.50 -34.84
N LEU A 1037 31.64 6.38 -34.47
CA LEU A 1037 32.28 6.39 -33.16
C LEU A 1037 31.77 7.58 -32.36
N ILE A 1038 31.26 7.31 -31.16
CA ILE A 1038 30.90 8.31 -30.17
C ILE A 1038 31.91 8.23 -29.04
N THR A 1039 32.58 9.34 -28.74
CA THR A 1039 33.44 9.45 -27.56
C THR A 1039 32.71 10.27 -26.50
N ALA A 1040 32.53 9.72 -25.31
CA ALA A 1040 31.82 10.35 -24.20
C ALA A 1040 32.76 10.52 -23.01
N ARG A 1041 32.86 11.75 -22.53
CA ARG A 1041 33.69 12.13 -21.39
C ARG A 1041 32.98 11.77 -20.10
N GLY A 1042 33.55 10.88 -19.30
CA GLY A 1042 32.89 10.41 -18.09
C GLY A 1042 32.87 11.43 -16.97
N GLN A 1043 31.97 11.23 -16.01
CA GLN A 1043 31.88 12.06 -14.80
C GLN A 1043 32.90 11.66 -13.73
N HIS A 1044 33.51 10.47 -13.85
CA HIS A 1044 34.48 9.91 -12.91
C HIS A 1044 35.75 9.44 -13.63
N ASP A 1045 36.39 8.36 -13.20
CA ASP A 1045 37.73 7.98 -13.70
C ASP A 1045 37.73 7.32 -15.09
N MET A 1046 36.56 6.99 -15.62
CA MET A 1046 36.41 6.29 -16.91
C MET A 1046 35.77 7.21 -17.95
N ASP A 1047 36.39 7.33 -19.12
CA ASP A 1047 35.74 7.78 -20.34
C ASP A 1047 35.13 6.58 -21.09
N MET A 1048 34.31 6.85 -22.09
CA MET A 1048 33.52 5.84 -22.80
C MET A 1048 33.61 6.04 -24.31
N ALA A 1049 33.72 4.93 -25.05
CA ALA A 1049 33.55 4.89 -26.49
C ALA A 1049 32.35 4.03 -26.84
N VAL A 1050 31.46 4.55 -27.69
CA VAL A 1050 30.38 3.77 -28.31
C VAL A 1050 30.65 3.67 -29.80
N PHE A 1051 30.89 2.46 -30.31
CA PHE A 1051 31.14 2.23 -31.73
C PHE A 1051 29.99 1.45 -32.36
N VAL A 1052 29.39 1.99 -33.42
CA VAL A 1052 28.31 1.34 -34.17
C VAL A 1052 28.89 0.58 -35.36
N ALA A 1053 29.01 -0.73 -35.21
CA ALA A 1053 29.60 -1.61 -36.21
C ALA A 1053 28.66 -1.89 -37.39
N GLU A 1054 27.35 -2.00 -37.13
CA GLU A 1054 26.30 -2.21 -38.13
C GLU A 1054 25.05 -1.40 -37.76
N ALA A 1055 24.54 -0.63 -38.72
CA ALA A 1055 23.23 0.03 -38.64
C ALA A 1055 22.80 0.49 -40.05
N THR A 1056 21.53 0.31 -40.39
CA THR A 1056 20.96 0.87 -41.64
C THR A 1056 20.35 2.24 -41.35
N ASP A 1057 20.65 3.23 -42.20
CA ASP A 1057 20.19 4.62 -42.07
C ASP A 1057 20.44 5.24 -40.68
N LEU A 1058 21.63 4.99 -40.13
CA LEU A 1058 22.01 5.45 -38.80
C LEU A 1058 21.92 6.97 -38.66
N GLN A 1059 21.15 7.43 -37.68
CA GLN A 1059 21.17 8.81 -37.19
C GLN A 1059 21.38 8.81 -35.68
N ILE A 1060 22.46 9.47 -35.25
CA ILE A 1060 22.83 9.57 -33.85
C ILE A 1060 22.31 10.92 -33.31
N ASP A 1061 21.39 10.86 -32.37
CA ASP A 1061 21.02 12.02 -31.54
C ASP A 1061 21.82 11.94 -30.24
N ASN A 1062 22.70 12.92 -30.03
CA ASN A 1062 23.50 13.09 -28.81
C ASN A 1062 23.24 14.46 -28.16
N SER A 1063 22.13 15.11 -28.51
CA SER A 1063 21.82 16.47 -28.04
C SER A 1063 21.07 16.50 -26.71
N ARG A 1064 20.65 15.33 -26.21
CA ARG A 1064 19.76 15.20 -25.05
C ARG A 1064 20.52 14.72 -23.83
N SER A 1065 20.08 15.20 -22.67
CA SER A 1065 20.49 14.67 -21.38
C SER A 1065 19.30 14.48 -20.47
N TYR A 1066 19.47 13.61 -19.50
CA TYR A 1066 18.55 13.45 -18.39
C TYR A 1066 19.31 13.53 -17.08
N TRP A 1067 18.63 14.05 -16.08
CA TRP A 1067 19.09 14.22 -14.73
C TRP A 1067 18.07 13.79 -13.69
N TYR A 1068 18.57 13.23 -12.61
CA TYR A 1068 17.79 12.96 -11.41
C TYR A 1068 18.37 13.80 -10.28
N GLY A 1069 17.51 14.45 -9.50
CA GLY A 1069 17.92 15.16 -8.31
C GLY A 1069 17.25 14.58 -7.07
N ASP A 1070 18.05 14.31 -6.04
CA ASP A 1070 17.55 13.84 -4.75
C ASP A 1070 16.86 15.01 -4.02
N SER A 1071 15.57 14.84 -3.71
CA SER A 1071 14.73 15.88 -3.11
C SER A 1071 15.04 16.16 -1.64
N TRP A 1072 15.93 15.40 -1.01
CA TRP A 1072 16.33 15.59 0.40
C TRP A 1072 17.62 16.39 0.54
N MET A 1073 18.35 16.58 -0.56
CA MET A 1073 19.64 17.26 -0.58
C MET A 1073 19.47 18.76 -0.79
N LYS A 1074 20.17 19.57 0.02
CA LYS A 1074 20.25 21.03 -0.16
C LYS A 1074 21.31 21.39 -1.20
N HIS A 1075 21.38 22.66 -1.61
CA HIS A 1075 22.43 23.13 -2.51
C HIS A 1075 23.85 22.78 -1.97
N PRO A 1076 24.75 22.16 -2.77
CA PRO A 1076 26.09 21.76 -2.33
C PRO A 1076 27.03 22.93 -2.03
N GLY A 1077 26.76 24.10 -2.61
CA GLY A 1077 27.51 25.35 -2.46
C GLY A 1077 27.66 26.01 -3.83
N GLU A 1078 27.40 27.31 -3.93
CA GLU A 1078 27.47 28.05 -5.21
C GLU A 1078 28.87 28.02 -5.83
N GLU A 1079 29.89 27.88 -4.99
CA GLU A 1079 31.28 27.74 -5.38
C GLU A 1079 31.55 26.44 -6.15
N TYR A 1080 30.78 25.36 -5.90
CA TYR A 1080 31.00 24.04 -6.51
C TYR A 1080 30.14 23.79 -7.75
N THR A 1081 28.96 24.40 -7.84
CA THR A 1081 28.01 24.14 -8.92
C THR A 1081 28.33 24.91 -10.19
N ILE A 1082 28.00 24.33 -11.35
CA ILE A 1082 28.03 25.04 -12.63
C ILE A 1082 27.03 26.21 -12.61
N ARG A 1083 27.39 27.32 -13.24
CA ARG A 1083 26.54 28.52 -13.36
C ARG A 1083 25.73 28.46 -14.66
N VAL A 1084 24.60 29.16 -14.67
CA VAL A 1084 23.77 29.29 -15.88
C VAL A 1084 24.59 29.91 -17.01
N GLY A 1085 24.70 29.18 -18.13
CA GLY A 1085 25.47 29.58 -19.31
C GLY A 1085 26.99 29.30 -19.25
N GLU A 1086 27.52 28.79 -18.13
CA GLU A 1086 28.91 28.34 -18.03
C GLU A 1086 29.07 27.00 -18.77
N SER A 1087 30.11 26.88 -19.60
CA SER A 1087 30.47 25.60 -20.22
C SER A 1087 31.13 24.66 -19.21
N ILE A 1088 31.13 23.35 -19.50
CA ILE A 1088 31.81 22.37 -18.64
C ILE A 1088 33.29 22.75 -18.48
N THR A 1089 34.01 23.03 -19.58
CA THR A 1089 35.42 23.43 -19.54
C THR A 1089 35.68 24.69 -18.70
N GLU A 1090 34.82 25.71 -18.76
CA GLU A 1090 34.95 26.91 -17.92
C GLU A 1090 34.75 26.59 -16.44
N TRP A 1091 33.73 25.78 -16.12
CA TRP A 1091 33.46 25.32 -14.77
C TRP A 1091 34.61 24.49 -14.20
N GLU A 1092 35.17 23.57 -14.98
CA GLU A 1092 36.32 22.77 -14.58
C GLU A 1092 37.57 23.64 -14.32
N GLY A 1093 37.82 24.62 -15.20
CA GLY A 1093 38.88 25.61 -14.98
C GLY A 1093 38.68 26.39 -13.68
N ARG A 1094 37.43 26.73 -13.35
CA ARG A 1094 37.07 27.37 -12.07
C ARG A 1094 37.28 26.42 -10.88
N MET A 1095 36.98 25.14 -11.00
CA MET A 1095 37.22 24.16 -9.93
C MET A 1095 38.72 23.94 -9.70
N GLN A 1096 39.52 23.90 -10.77
CA GLN A 1096 40.99 23.85 -10.67
C GLN A 1096 41.55 25.11 -10.02
N GLN A 1097 41.04 26.29 -10.38
CA GLN A 1097 41.40 27.55 -9.73
C GLN A 1097 41.03 27.54 -8.24
N LEU A 1098 39.83 27.06 -7.89
CA LEU A 1098 39.37 26.97 -6.50
C LEU A 1098 40.29 26.08 -5.65
N MET A 1099 40.68 24.92 -6.18
CA MET A 1099 41.66 24.01 -5.57
C MET A 1099 43.02 24.69 -5.37
N ALA A 1100 43.53 25.38 -6.40
CA ALA A 1100 44.81 26.09 -6.35
C ALA A 1100 44.80 27.26 -5.35
N GLU A 1101 43.72 28.02 -5.27
CA GLU A 1101 43.55 29.14 -4.33
C GLU A 1101 43.56 28.69 -2.87
N HIS A 1102 43.06 27.49 -2.59
CA HIS A 1102 43.00 26.93 -1.24
C HIS A 1102 44.15 25.95 -0.93
N GLY A 1103 45.03 25.69 -1.91
CA GLY A 1103 46.17 24.78 -1.75
C GLY A 1103 45.76 23.32 -1.47
N VAL A 1104 44.70 22.84 -2.12
CA VAL A 1104 44.19 21.46 -2.00
C VAL A 1104 44.21 20.76 -3.36
N ASP A 1105 44.31 19.42 -3.35
CA ASP A 1105 44.37 18.60 -4.57
C ASP A 1105 43.03 17.91 -4.90
N SER A 1106 42.00 18.12 -4.07
CA SER A 1106 40.66 17.55 -4.26
C SER A 1106 39.59 18.49 -3.67
N LEU A 1107 38.35 18.33 -4.13
CA LEU A 1107 37.16 18.99 -3.61
C LEU A 1107 36.31 17.98 -2.82
N PRO A 1108 35.43 18.42 -1.90
CA PRO A 1108 35.19 19.79 -1.49
C PRO A 1108 36.31 20.38 -0.62
N LEU A 1109 36.24 21.68 -0.32
CA LEU A 1109 37.19 22.33 0.56
C LEU A 1109 37.12 21.78 2.00
N PRO A 1110 38.23 21.80 2.76
CA PRO A 1110 38.25 21.34 4.15
C PRO A 1110 37.16 22.01 5.00
N GLY A 1111 36.41 21.20 5.75
CA GLY A 1111 35.29 21.65 6.59
C GLY A 1111 33.93 21.70 5.89
N TRP A 1112 33.86 21.33 4.61
CA TRP A 1112 32.58 21.11 3.94
C TRP A 1112 31.87 19.87 4.49
N SER A 1113 30.54 19.92 4.53
CA SER A 1113 29.69 18.77 4.89
C SER A 1113 28.39 18.79 4.07
N PRO A 1114 27.85 17.62 3.68
CA PRO A 1114 26.57 17.56 2.99
C PRO A 1114 25.45 18.08 3.88
N ARG A 1115 24.50 18.82 3.30
CA ARG A 1115 23.37 19.43 4.01
C ARG A 1115 22.04 18.79 3.55
N TRP A 1116 21.17 18.52 4.52
CA TRP A 1116 19.90 17.80 4.33
C TRP A 1116 18.68 18.67 4.72
N GLY A 1117 17.53 18.45 4.09
CA GLY A 1117 16.21 18.93 4.53
C GLY A 1117 15.37 19.65 3.47
N GLN A 1118 14.05 19.42 3.48
CA GLN A 1118 13.08 19.90 2.47
C GLN A 1118 12.59 21.34 2.69
N ASP A 1119 12.54 21.85 3.93
CA ASP A 1119 11.88 23.12 4.28
C ASP A 1119 12.79 24.36 4.22
N HIS A 1120 13.80 24.38 3.34
CA HIS A 1120 14.77 25.49 3.25
C HIS A 1120 14.62 26.26 1.93
N PRO A 1121 14.71 27.61 1.93
CA PRO A 1121 14.62 28.43 0.71
C PRO A 1121 15.60 28.01 -0.40
N ASP A 1122 16.78 27.49 -0.02
CA ASP A 1122 17.77 26.91 -0.95
C ASP A 1122 17.23 25.77 -1.83
N HIS A 1123 16.15 25.09 -1.44
CA HIS A 1123 15.59 23.98 -2.24
C HIS A 1123 14.98 24.48 -3.55
N ALA A 1124 14.29 25.62 -3.53
CA ALA A 1124 13.73 26.23 -4.75
C ALA A 1124 14.85 26.72 -5.68
N ALA A 1125 15.84 27.42 -5.14
CA ALA A 1125 17.01 27.88 -5.91
C ALA A 1125 17.80 26.72 -6.52
N TRP A 1126 17.95 25.61 -5.77
CA TRP A 1126 18.56 24.39 -6.30
C TRP A 1126 17.75 23.79 -7.44
N HIS A 1127 16.43 23.71 -7.31
CA HIS A 1127 15.56 23.25 -8.39
C HIS A 1127 15.68 24.14 -9.63
N GLU A 1128 15.61 25.45 -9.47
CA GLU A 1128 15.74 26.43 -10.56
C GLU A 1128 17.10 26.31 -11.27
N LEU A 1129 18.19 26.11 -10.52
CA LEU A 1129 19.52 25.92 -11.11
C LEU A 1129 19.62 24.66 -11.96
N ARG A 1130 19.03 23.54 -11.50
CA ARG A 1130 19.01 22.29 -12.28
C ARG A 1130 18.28 22.47 -13.61
N GLU A 1131 17.13 23.14 -13.61
CA GLU A 1131 16.39 23.44 -14.84
C GLU A 1131 17.19 24.40 -15.75
N ALA A 1132 17.71 25.49 -15.19
CA ALA A 1132 18.42 26.52 -15.95
C ALA A 1132 19.77 26.06 -16.53
N THR A 1133 20.33 24.96 -16.01
CA THR A 1133 21.59 24.35 -16.49
C THR A 1133 21.35 23.08 -17.30
N ASP A 1134 20.09 22.74 -17.61
CA ASP A 1134 19.71 21.48 -18.26
C ASP A 1134 20.33 20.26 -17.54
N GLY A 1135 20.27 20.32 -16.21
CA GLY A 1135 20.76 19.30 -15.30
C GLY A 1135 22.26 19.20 -15.08
N LYS A 1136 23.09 20.00 -15.76
CA LYS A 1136 24.55 19.96 -15.59
C LYS A 1136 25.00 20.27 -14.17
N ALA A 1137 24.19 20.98 -13.37
CA ALA A 1137 24.45 21.16 -11.94
C ALA A 1137 24.53 19.84 -11.15
N MET A 1138 24.01 18.73 -11.70
CA MET A 1138 24.07 17.40 -11.12
C MET A 1138 25.39 16.67 -11.37
N ILE A 1139 26.28 17.22 -12.21
CA ILE A 1139 27.60 16.65 -12.47
C ILE A 1139 28.49 16.87 -11.23
N PRO A 1140 29.15 15.83 -10.70
CA PRO A 1140 30.13 15.98 -9.62
C PRO A 1140 31.29 16.90 -10.06
N PRO A 1141 31.76 17.83 -9.21
CA PRO A 1141 32.92 18.66 -9.52
C PRO A 1141 34.16 17.82 -9.84
N PRO A 1142 35.04 18.25 -10.77
CA PRO A 1142 36.32 17.59 -10.98
C PRO A 1142 37.14 17.52 -9.71
N GLY A 1143 37.74 16.36 -9.45
CA GLY A 1143 38.52 16.13 -8.22
C GLY A 1143 37.66 16.00 -6.96
N TRP A 1144 36.34 15.82 -7.08
CA TRP A 1144 35.48 15.56 -5.92
C TRP A 1144 35.80 14.19 -5.29
N SER A 1145 36.30 14.18 -4.06
CA SER A 1145 36.76 13.00 -3.32
C SER A 1145 35.74 12.44 -2.34
N GLU A 1146 34.67 13.20 -2.05
CA GLU A 1146 33.58 12.80 -1.15
C GLU A 1146 32.43 12.12 -1.90
N THR A 1147 31.44 11.59 -1.17
CA THR A 1147 30.21 11.09 -1.82
C THR A 1147 29.42 12.22 -2.50
N TRP A 1148 28.87 11.95 -3.69
CA TRP A 1148 27.98 12.82 -4.45
C TRP A 1148 26.52 12.38 -4.35
N LEU A 1149 25.86 12.80 -3.26
CA LEU A 1149 24.50 12.33 -2.94
C LEU A 1149 23.39 13.13 -3.65
N TYR A 1150 23.74 14.22 -4.33
CA TYR A 1150 22.80 15.20 -4.89
C TYR A 1150 21.91 14.65 -6.00
N GLY A 1151 22.38 13.65 -6.76
CA GLY A 1151 21.61 13.02 -7.82
C GLY A 1151 22.50 12.43 -8.92
N GLU A 1152 22.06 12.50 -10.18
CA GLU A 1152 22.75 11.98 -11.37
C GLU A 1152 22.52 12.88 -12.57
N TYR A 1153 23.53 13.04 -13.41
CA TYR A 1153 23.40 13.52 -14.78
C TYR A 1153 23.70 12.35 -15.72
N GLN A 1154 22.98 12.20 -16.81
CA GLN A 1154 23.15 11.13 -17.78
C GLN A 1154 23.05 11.73 -19.18
N HIS A 1155 24.02 11.41 -20.02
CA HIS A 1155 24.00 11.78 -21.41
C HIS A 1155 23.24 10.71 -22.20
N TRP A 1156 22.19 11.11 -22.92
CA TRP A 1156 21.29 10.19 -23.61
C TRP A 1156 21.64 10.15 -25.11
N LEU A 1157 22.26 9.04 -25.51
CA LEU A 1157 22.50 8.73 -26.92
C LEU A 1157 21.32 7.95 -27.49
N ARG A 1158 20.86 8.36 -28.66
CA ARG A 1158 19.80 7.67 -29.38
C ARG A 1158 20.23 7.34 -30.81
N LEU A 1159 20.32 6.04 -31.10
CA LEU A 1159 20.70 5.51 -32.41
C LEU A 1159 19.43 5.17 -33.19
N ASN A 1160 18.97 6.11 -34.02
CA ASN A 1160 17.82 5.89 -34.89
C ASN A 1160 18.28 5.10 -36.11
N THR A 1161 17.52 4.06 -36.49
CA THR A 1161 17.85 3.16 -37.60
C THR A 1161 16.61 2.79 -38.41
N ALA A 1162 16.82 2.26 -39.61
CA ALA A 1162 15.73 1.77 -40.44
C ALA A 1162 14.93 0.66 -39.73
N PRO A 1163 13.58 0.67 -39.80
CA PRO A 1163 12.73 -0.37 -39.22
C PRO A 1163 13.14 -1.80 -39.63
N GLY A 1164 13.17 -2.72 -38.66
CA GLY A 1164 13.38 -4.15 -38.95
C GLY A 1164 14.80 -4.49 -39.40
N THR A 1165 15.76 -3.59 -39.23
CA THR A 1165 17.18 -3.82 -39.51
C THR A 1165 17.97 -4.04 -38.22
N PRO A 1166 19.03 -4.88 -38.23
CA PRO A 1166 19.84 -5.12 -37.06
C PRO A 1166 20.72 -3.90 -36.71
N VAL A 1167 21.10 -3.82 -35.44
CA VAL A 1167 22.08 -2.85 -34.92
C VAL A 1167 23.13 -3.60 -34.11
N LEU A 1168 24.39 -3.56 -34.54
CA LEU A 1168 25.54 -4.08 -33.78
C LEU A 1168 26.40 -2.92 -33.29
N TRP A 1169 26.68 -2.89 -31.99
CA TRP A 1169 27.47 -1.82 -31.38
C TRP A 1169 28.27 -2.29 -30.16
N VAL A 1170 29.28 -1.50 -29.80
CA VAL A 1170 30.20 -1.74 -28.68
C VAL A 1170 30.11 -0.57 -27.71
N LEU A 1171 30.06 -0.84 -26.41
CA LEU A 1171 30.27 0.14 -25.35
C LEU A 1171 31.55 -0.22 -24.59
N TYR A 1172 32.60 0.56 -24.78
CA TYR A 1172 33.91 0.33 -24.20
C TYR A 1172 34.28 1.45 -23.21
N PRO A 1173 34.40 1.17 -21.91
CA PRO A 1173 34.95 2.10 -20.94
C PRO A 1173 36.48 2.01 -20.90
N TYR A 1174 37.18 3.14 -20.76
CA TYR A 1174 38.64 3.21 -20.62
C TYR A 1174 39.01 4.31 -19.63
N LYS A 1175 40.15 4.22 -18.93
CA LYS A 1175 40.50 5.26 -17.95
C LYS A 1175 40.80 6.58 -18.64
N LYS A 1176 40.45 7.67 -17.95
CA LYS A 1176 40.78 9.03 -18.40
C LYS A 1176 42.28 9.17 -18.65
N GLY A 1177 42.62 9.63 -19.85
CA GLY A 1177 44.01 9.85 -20.27
C GLY A 1177 44.74 8.60 -20.80
N GLU A 1178 44.12 7.41 -20.75
CA GLU A 1178 44.63 6.24 -21.46
C GLU A 1178 44.33 6.29 -22.96
N GLU A 1179 45.00 5.42 -23.73
CA GLU A 1179 44.76 5.28 -25.16
C GLU A 1179 43.33 4.76 -25.40
N GLN A 1180 42.58 5.47 -26.24
CA GLN A 1180 41.25 5.03 -26.65
C GLN A 1180 41.40 3.79 -27.56
N PRO A 1181 40.60 2.72 -27.37
CA PRO A 1181 40.62 1.57 -28.27
C PRO A 1181 40.24 1.94 -29.70
N SER A 1182 40.76 1.17 -30.65
CA SER A 1182 40.37 1.23 -32.06
C SER A 1182 39.35 0.14 -32.40
N PHE A 1183 38.45 0.46 -33.32
CA PHE A 1183 37.34 -0.42 -33.70
C PHE A 1183 37.27 -0.60 -35.22
N GLU A 1184 36.92 -1.81 -35.66
CA GLU A 1184 36.70 -2.15 -37.06
C GLU A 1184 35.51 -3.10 -37.19
N SER A 1185 34.56 -2.79 -38.09
CA SER A 1185 33.46 -3.70 -38.43
C SER A 1185 33.97 -4.89 -39.25
N LEU A 1186 33.56 -6.11 -38.90
CA LEU A 1186 33.95 -7.36 -39.57
C LEU A 1186 32.73 -8.06 -40.19
N ALA A 1187 32.99 -9.00 -41.12
CA ALA A 1187 32.02 -9.95 -41.67
C ALA A 1187 30.67 -9.32 -42.02
N ASP A 1188 30.72 -8.27 -42.85
CA ASP A 1188 29.55 -7.51 -43.33
C ASP A 1188 28.64 -6.98 -42.20
N GLY A 1189 29.21 -6.62 -41.04
CA GLY A 1189 28.49 -6.03 -39.92
C GLY A 1189 28.08 -7.03 -38.83
N THR A 1190 28.38 -8.32 -38.99
CA THR A 1190 28.04 -9.34 -38.00
C THR A 1190 29.11 -9.53 -36.90
N GLY A 1191 30.25 -8.86 -37.03
CA GLY A 1191 31.29 -8.86 -36.02
C GLY A 1191 32.01 -7.51 -35.86
N VAL A 1192 32.81 -7.42 -34.81
CA VAL A 1192 33.63 -6.25 -34.49
C VAL A 1192 35.01 -6.68 -34.05
N ARG A 1193 36.05 -5.97 -34.51
CA ARG A 1193 37.40 -6.04 -33.98
C ARG A 1193 37.63 -4.87 -33.03
N VAL A 1194 38.15 -5.15 -31.83
CA VAL A 1194 38.59 -4.16 -30.86
C VAL A 1194 40.09 -4.33 -30.66
N SER A 1195 40.87 -3.25 -30.77
CA SER A 1195 42.33 -3.31 -30.57
C SER A 1195 42.80 -2.20 -29.63
N LEU A 1196 43.69 -2.55 -28.70
CA LEU A 1196 44.33 -1.63 -27.75
C LEU A 1196 45.77 -2.09 -27.51
N GLY A 1197 46.75 -1.28 -27.92
CA GLY A 1197 48.15 -1.70 -27.94
C GLY A 1197 48.37 -2.92 -28.84
N ASP A 1198 49.00 -3.97 -28.30
CA ASP A 1198 49.25 -5.24 -28.98
C ASP A 1198 48.10 -6.26 -28.83
N GLU A 1199 47.07 -5.94 -28.03
CA GLU A 1199 45.92 -6.82 -27.81
C GLU A 1199 44.84 -6.56 -28.89
N VAL A 1200 44.33 -7.63 -29.49
CA VAL A 1200 43.28 -7.60 -30.52
C VAL A 1200 42.21 -8.63 -30.17
N GLN A 1201 40.93 -8.26 -30.31
CA GLN A 1201 39.82 -9.17 -30.09
C GLN A 1201 38.80 -9.05 -31.22
N GLU A 1202 38.35 -10.19 -31.75
CA GLU A 1202 37.25 -10.26 -32.73
C GLU A 1202 36.04 -10.92 -32.09
N ILE A 1203 34.89 -10.25 -32.14
CA ILE A 1203 33.64 -10.68 -31.52
C ILE A 1203 32.58 -10.78 -32.60
N TYR A 1204 31.95 -11.94 -32.71
CA TYR A 1204 30.87 -12.20 -33.66
C TYR A 1204 29.59 -12.53 -32.91
N LEU A 1205 28.51 -11.80 -33.20
CA LEU A 1205 27.15 -12.07 -32.71
C LEU A 1205 26.25 -12.19 -33.94
N ALA A 1206 25.94 -13.41 -34.40
CA ALA A 1206 25.22 -13.61 -35.67
C ALA A 1206 24.18 -14.74 -35.61
N THR A 1207 23.11 -14.59 -36.39
CA THR A 1207 22.06 -15.60 -36.60
C THR A 1207 22.34 -16.56 -37.75
N ASP A 1208 23.06 -16.15 -38.81
CA ASP A 1208 23.27 -16.92 -40.05
C ASP A 1208 24.78 -17.13 -40.37
N PRO A 1209 25.23 -18.33 -40.80
CA PRO A 1209 26.60 -18.81 -40.69
C PRO A 1209 27.47 -18.61 -41.93
N ALA A 1210 27.39 -17.48 -42.63
CA ALA A 1210 28.21 -17.31 -43.83
C ALA A 1210 29.73 -17.28 -43.52
N GLU A 1211 30.14 -16.86 -42.32
CA GLU A 1211 31.56 -16.79 -41.90
C GLU A 1211 31.85 -17.28 -40.45
N GLY A 1212 30.84 -17.88 -39.79
CA GLY A 1212 30.90 -18.43 -38.42
C GLY A 1212 29.83 -19.53 -38.21
N VAL A 1213 29.84 -20.25 -37.08
CA VAL A 1213 28.82 -21.30 -36.82
C VAL A 1213 27.51 -20.65 -36.37
N ALA A 1214 26.38 -21.03 -36.96
CA ALA A 1214 25.07 -20.42 -36.71
C ALA A 1214 24.69 -20.53 -35.23
N GLY A 1215 24.17 -19.44 -34.66
CA GLY A 1215 23.72 -19.40 -33.26
C GLY A 1215 24.84 -19.44 -32.23
N GLN A 1216 26.08 -19.09 -32.61
CA GLN A 1216 27.21 -18.97 -31.69
C GLN A 1216 27.65 -17.52 -31.53
N ALA A 1217 27.94 -17.13 -30.29
CA ALA A 1217 28.80 -16.00 -30.00
C ALA A 1217 30.25 -16.51 -30.01
N VAL A 1218 31.10 -15.91 -30.84
CA VAL A 1218 32.51 -16.32 -30.95
C VAL A 1218 33.40 -15.15 -30.57
N ILE A 1219 34.31 -15.38 -29.64
CA ILE A 1219 35.43 -14.49 -29.33
C ILE A 1219 36.73 -15.11 -29.85
N ARG A 1220 37.49 -14.37 -30.66
CA ARG A 1220 38.87 -14.70 -31.05
C ARG A 1220 39.80 -13.68 -30.43
N ARG A 1221 40.82 -14.15 -29.72
CA ARG A 1221 41.87 -13.34 -29.10
C ARG A 1221 43.18 -13.60 -29.80
#